data_AF-A0A918WF41-F1
#
_entry.id   AF-A0A918WF41-F1
#
_cell.length_a   1.000
_cell.length_b   1.000
_cell.length_c   1.000
_cell.angle_alpha   90.00
_cell.angle_beta   90.00
_cell.angle_gamma   90.00
#
_symmetry.space_group_name_H-M   'P 1'
#
loop_
_entity.id
_entity.type
_entity.pdbx_description
1 polymer ?
#
loop_
_entity_poly.entity_id
_entity_poly.type
_entity_poly.pdbx_seq_one_letter_code
_entity_poly.pdbx_strand_id
1 'polypeptide(L)'
;MKNDSESAPKNLSEALTRGFQGSEEKRLQWQAYCEGALSQANEKALQEAETRLAQSARESPQRKRLGKFFSISLIALALLLQALLTKVLLKNYDLGYVELTGKYGFVHGNYGGPLPTPATRKRLSEEELLLLSCGFRHDDEKPAYVTLRERHPDNIAYLCEYLVWAEDPRLKHFERAMELDPDNGWLALFYAGHLADRSLVSNLAYSSRKKDVPRRKIKDQEQFEKALMLMKRASEMTRFERYPNELQVRRANLLLPPKNIAEETEYLVALYPSSDDSMRILSLASAVEVQAHLHVENNDPQSFQELVETALSIIPPLSSEMHGTIGSLTIQNFMRTLGGKLGPMARQLGLETLANRLEDLDNGITKLQDWSKSSPPPKFPVAKYGSPMTELISSYHEKMPGMVQPSVEDLEPARMKFLLKMERSVLSVATGFLTVAALLTFFASFLSAKTTRLAALSLEKALPPYRWLLTLAASFLLPIVGYLIVTRLTPLGGLDRSVTYHAGQPHAYHIASTIALAFLLPVALTSFFTHRQLSRLGLSRPAGWTIWVPCLLVLLTLLSAGLIRYQPQFATEVSGAFGAFGLLFFLCHVLMRVFGPQRNELARILSLRQLAPTFAGLSILFSSLHIAITLRENHWVRQEEFFPQKGDRFHPSPMDATFSRLYSERLDTIIAGSPLFTE
;
A
#
# COMPACT_ATOMS: atom_id res chain seq x y z
N MET A 1 -31.54 -52.70 25.59
CA MET A 1 -31.37 -51.96 26.86
C MET A 1 -32.54 -51.01 26.98
N LYS A 2 -33.41 -51.20 27.98
CA LYS A 2 -34.50 -50.27 28.28
C LYS A 2 -33.87 -48.93 28.66
N ASN A 3 -34.27 -47.85 27.98
CA ASN A 3 -34.04 -46.50 28.48
C ASN A 3 -34.90 -46.38 29.74
N ASP A 4 -34.29 -46.59 30.90
CA ASP A 4 -34.88 -46.11 32.14
C ASP A 4 -35.20 -44.63 31.93
N SER A 5 -36.47 -44.28 32.17
CA SER A 5 -36.89 -42.90 32.21
C SER A 5 -36.11 -42.23 33.33
N GLU A 6 -34.96 -41.63 32.97
CA GLU A 6 -34.11 -40.90 33.89
C GLU A 6 -34.98 -39.86 34.62
N SER A 7 -35.23 -40.13 35.91
CA SER A 7 -35.90 -39.20 36.83
C SER A 7 -35.27 -37.82 36.69
N ALA A 8 -35.99 -36.70 36.82
CA ALA A 8 -35.34 -35.38 36.75
C ALA A 8 -34.22 -35.26 37.83
N PRO A 9 -33.10 -34.55 37.55
CA PRO A 9 -32.04 -34.38 38.56
C PRO A 9 -32.62 -33.72 39.81
N LYS A 10 -32.24 -34.20 40.99
CA LYS A 10 -32.81 -33.73 42.27
C LYS A 10 -32.25 -32.38 42.71
N ASN A 11 -31.04 -32.03 42.26
CA ASN A 11 -30.37 -30.77 42.58
C ASN A 11 -29.37 -30.35 41.47
N LEU A 12 -28.81 -29.15 41.58
CA LEU A 12 -27.88 -28.56 40.61
C LEU A 12 -26.58 -29.35 40.47
N SER A 13 -26.07 -29.93 41.56
CA SER A 13 -24.84 -30.74 41.54
C SER A 13 -25.06 -32.03 40.72
N GLU A 14 -26.21 -32.69 40.87
CA GLU A 14 -26.59 -33.86 40.10
C GLU A 14 -26.84 -33.50 38.62
N ALA A 15 -27.45 -32.34 38.35
CA ALA A 15 -27.65 -31.84 36.99
C ALA A 15 -26.31 -31.53 36.27
N LEU A 16 -25.32 -30.99 36.98
CA LEU A 16 -23.97 -30.71 36.46
C LEU A 16 -23.12 -31.98 36.27
N THR A 17 -23.40 -33.05 37.03
CA THR A 17 -22.62 -34.30 37.04
C THR A 17 -23.24 -35.44 36.22
N ARG A 18 -24.52 -35.37 35.86
CA ARG A 18 -25.24 -36.43 35.10
C ARG A 18 -24.64 -36.83 33.76
N GLY A 19 -23.90 -35.94 33.12
CA GLY A 19 -23.20 -36.22 31.85
C GLY A 19 -21.84 -36.91 32.00
N PHE A 20 -21.37 -37.16 33.22
CA PHE A 20 -20.04 -37.75 33.46
C PHE A 20 -20.05 -39.25 33.15
N GLN A 21 -19.40 -39.63 32.04
CA GLN A 21 -18.92 -41.00 31.81
C GLN A 21 -17.44 -41.05 32.24
N GLY A 22 -17.20 -41.44 33.49
CA GLY A 22 -15.88 -41.61 34.11
C GLY A 22 -15.98 -42.52 35.34
N SER A 23 -14.87 -42.79 36.03
CA SER A 23 -14.95 -43.54 37.30
C SER A 23 -15.88 -42.81 38.26
N GLU A 24 -16.73 -43.58 38.94
CA GLU A 24 -17.72 -43.09 39.90
C GLU A 24 -17.10 -42.13 40.92
N GLU A 25 -15.85 -42.41 41.31
CA GLU A 25 -15.02 -41.59 42.19
C GLU A 25 -14.79 -40.15 41.66
N LYS A 26 -14.49 -39.95 40.38
CA LYS A 26 -14.30 -38.59 39.81
C LYS A 26 -15.62 -37.83 39.71
N ARG A 27 -16.72 -38.55 39.46
CA ARG A 27 -18.06 -37.96 39.45
C ARG A 27 -18.44 -37.50 40.87
N LEU A 28 -18.19 -38.33 41.88
CA LEU A 28 -18.44 -38.01 43.29
C LEU A 28 -17.55 -36.87 43.79
N GLN A 29 -16.27 -36.82 43.41
CA GLN A 29 -15.37 -35.71 43.74
C GLN A 29 -15.83 -34.38 43.12
N TRP A 30 -16.28 -34.41 41.86
CA TRP A 30 -16.82 -33.23 41.21
C TRP A 30 -18.16 -32.81 41.82
N GLN A 31 -19.00 -33.78 42.19
CA GLN A 31 -20.25 -33.53 42.87
C GLN A 31 -20.01 -32.87 44.23
N ALA A 32 -19.09 -33.39 45.04
CA ALA A 32 -18.70 -32.81 46.32
C ALA A 32 -18.07 -31.41 46.18
N TYR A 33 -17.27 -31.18 45.15
CA TYR A 33 -16.74 -29.85 44.83
C TYR A 33 -17.84 -28.86 44.46
N CYS A 34 -18.80 -29.28 43.61
CA CYS A 34 -19.97 -28.48 43.29
C CYS A 34 -20.82 -28.22 44.54
N GLU A 35 -21.12 -29.22 45.36
CA GLU A 35 -21.90 -29.06 46.59
C GLU A 35 -21.21 -28.12 47.60
N GLY A 36 -19.88 -28.22 47.73
CA GLY A 36 -19.08 -27.32 48.56
C GLY A 36 -19.03 -25.88 48.03
N ALA A 37 -19.05 -25.68 46.72
CA ALA A 37 -19.11 -24.34 46.12
C ALA A 37 -20.54 -23.75 46.18
N LEU A 38 -21.56 -24.59 46.06
CA LEU A 38 -22.97 -24.21 46.05
C LEU A 38 -23.53 -23.95 47.46
N SER A 39 -22.98 -24.59 48.50
CA SER A 39 -23.33 -24.30 49.90
C SER A 39 -22.98 -22.87 50.33
N GLN A 40 -22.09 -22.19 49.58
CA GLN A 40 -21.73 -20.78 49.77
C GLN A 40 -22.50 -19.83 48.84
N ALA A 41 -23.37 -20.34 47.96
CA ALA A 41 -24.09 -19.55 46.97
C ALA A 41 -25.45 -19.05 47.49
N ASN A 42 -25.95 -17.97 46.90
CA ASN A 42 -27.27 -17.41 47.25
C ASN A 42 -28.40 -18.38 46.87
N GLU A 43 -29.16 -18.85 47.86
CA GLU A 43 -30.20 -19.88 47.74
C GLU A 43 -31.25 -19.57 46.66
N LYS A 44 -31.62 -18.30 46.49
CA LYS A 44 -32.58 -17.86 45.47
C LYS A 44 -32.01 -17.97 44.05
N ALA A 45 -30.72 -17.69 43.86
CA ALA A 45 -30.04 -17.83 42.57
C ALA A 45 -29.80 -19.31 42.23
N LEU A 46 -29.62 -20.14 43.25
CA LEU A 46 -29.51 -21.59 43.12
C LEU A 46 -30.83 -22.21 42.60
N GLN A 47 -31.95 -21.89 43.24
CA GLN A 47 -33.28 -22.37 42.84
C GLN A 47 -33.66 -21.92 41.42
N GLU A 48 -33.31 -20.68 41.02
CA GLU A 48 -33.54 -20.17 39.66
C GLU A 48 -32.67 -20.89 38.60
N ALA A 49 -31.43 -21.24 38.94
CA ALA A 49 -30.55 -22.01 38.06
C ALA A 49 -31.04 -23.46 37.89
N GLU A 50 -31.46 -24.10 38.99
CA GLU A 50 -32.03 -25.45 38.98
C GLU A 50 -33.31 -25.53 38.15
N THR A 51 -34.24 -24.60 38.32
CA THR A 51 -35.48 -24.55 37.53
C THR A 51 -35.19 -24.35 36.04
N ARG A 52 -34.26 -23.45 35.67
CA ARG A 52 -33.86 -23.26 34.26
C ARG A 52 -33.17 -24.48 33.67
N LEU A 53 -32.33 -25.16 34.43
CA LEU A 53 -31.67 -26.38 33.97
C LEU A 53 -32.65 -27.53 33.81
N ALA A 54 -33.57 -27.72 34.76
CA ALA A 54 -34.66 -28.70 34.67
C ALA A 54 -35.59 -28.40 33.48
N GLN A 55 -35.89 -27.12 33.22
CA GLN A 55 -36.66 -26.70 32.05
C GLN A 55 -35.90 -26.96 30.74
N SER A 56 -34.59 -26.67 30.69
CA SER A 56 -33.72 -26.97 29.53
C SER A 56 -33.54 -28.48 29.28
N ALA A 57 -33.58 -29.29 30.35
CA ALA A 57 -33.50 -30.74 30.26
C ALA A 57 -34.76 -31.32 29.61
N ARG A 58 -35.93 -30.73 29.90
CA ARG A 58 -37.25 -31.04 29.32
C ARG A 58 -37.43 -30.56 27.88
N GLU A 59 -36.55 -29.70 27.36
CA GLU A 59 -36.60 -29.31 25.94
C GLU A 59 -36.37 -30.52 25.02
N SER A 60 -37.22 -30.63 24.00
CA SER A 60 -37.25 -31.78 23.09
C SER A 60 -35.88 -32.02 22.43
N PRO A 61 -35.51 -33.29 22.17
CA PRO A 61 -34.27 -33.62 21.47
C PRO A 61 -34.13 -32.92 20.09
N GLN A 62 -35.24 -32.49 19.48
CA GLN A 62 -35.23 -31.65 18.27
C GLN A 62 -34.61 -30.26 18.52
N ARG A 63 -34.95 -29.57 19.62
CA ARG A 63 -34.39 -28.24 19.95
C ARG A 63 -32.88 -28.32 20.21
N LYS A 64 -32.41 -29.43 20.82
CA LYS A 64 -30.99 -29.73 21.05
C LYS A 64 -30.21 -29.99 19.75
N ARG A 65 -30.85 -30.57 18.73
CA ARG A 65 -30.27 -30.71 17.38
C ARG A 65 -30.21 -29.34 16.68
N LEU A 66 -31.29 -28.57 16.72
CA LEU A 66 -31.39 -27.24 16.10
C LEU A 66 -30.29 -26.28 16.54
N GLY A 67 -29.95 -26.21 17.84
CA GLY A 67 -28.87 -25.33 18.33
C GLY A 67 -27.48 -25.71 17.80
N LYS A 68 -27.16 -27.01 17.73
CA LYS A 68 -25.87 -27.48 17.16
C LYS A 68 -25.82 -27.28 15.65
N PHE A 69 -26.91 -27.59 14.94
CA PHE A 69 -27.02 -27.31 13.50
C PHE A 69 -26.85 -25.83 13.23
N PHE A 70 -27.48 -24.95 14.03
CA PHE A 70 -27.37 -23.51 13.86
C PHE A 70 -25.92 -23.00 13.97
N SER A 71 -25.17 -23.37 15.00
CA SER A 71 -23.77 -22.95 15.15
C SER A 71 -22.87 -23.45 14.02
N ILE A 72 -23.05 -24.72 13.59
CA ILE A 72 -22.29 -25.30 12.48
C ILE A 72 -22.64 -24.62 11.16
N SER A 73 -23.92 -24.38 10.90
CA SER A 73 -24.40 -23.66 9.71
C SER A 73 -23.87 -22.24 9.65
N LEU A 74 -23.75 -21.55 10.80
CA LEU A 74 -23.26 -20.18 10.87
C LEU A 74 -21.75 -20.10 10.59
N ILE A 75 -20.97 -21.06 11.08
CA ILE A 75 -19.55 -21.19 10.74
C ILE A 75 -19.36 -21.56 9.26
N ALA A 76 -20.16 -22.50 8.75
CA ALA A 76 -20.11 -22.90 7.33
C ALA A 76 -20.47 -21.73 6.40
N LEU A 77 -21.48 -20.94 6.78
CA LEU A 77 -21.86 -19.73 6.05
C LEU A 77 -20.75 -18.68 6.07
N ALA A 78 -20.11 -18.45 7.23
CA ALA A 78 -18.97 -17.53 7.33
C ALA A 78 -17.77 -17.98 6.47
N LEU A 79 -17.49 -19.29 6.42
CA LEU A 79 -16.47 -19.87 5.54
C LEU A 79 -16.82 -19.69 4.06
N LEU A 80 -18.07 -19.94 3.68
CA LEU A 80 -18.54 -19.77 2.30
C LEU A 80 -18.48 -18.31 1.86
N LEU A 81 -18.94 -17.38 2.71
CA LEU A 81 -18.83 -15.94 2.45
C LEU A 81 -17.37 -15.51 2.35
N GLN A 82 -16.49 -16.01 3.23
CA GLN A 82 -15.07 -15.72 3.15
C GLN A 82 -14.45 -16.25 1.85
N ALA A 83 -14.78 -17.48 1.43
CA ALA A 83 -14.27 -18.04 0.17
C ALA A 83 -14.76 -17.23 -1.05
N LEU A 84 -16.02 -16.79 -1.05
CA LEU A 84 -16.56 -15.90 -2.07
C LEU A 84 -15.86 -14.53 -2.05
N LEU A 85 -15.65 -13.95 -0.86
CA LEU A 85 -14.96 -12.68 -0.68
C LEU A 85 -13.51 -12.78 -1.16
N THR A 86 -12.79 -13.82 -0.75
CA THR A 86 -11.42 -14.11 -1.20
C THR A 86 -11.36 -14.31 -2.70
N LYS A 87 -12.34 -15.00 -3.31
CA LYS A 87 -12.40 -15.14 -4.78
C LYS A 87 -12.67 -13.79 -5.47
N VAL A 88 -13.58 -12.97 -4.93
CA VAL A 88 -13.87 -11.62 -5.44
C VAL A 88 -12.65 -10.71 -5.28
N LEU A 89 -11.96 -10.79 -4.15
CA LEU A 89 -10.75 -10.03 -3.88
C LEU A 89 -9.63 -10.50 -4.78
N LEU A 90 -9.30 -11.79 -4.84
CA LEU A 90 -8.27 -12.32 -5.75
C LEU A 90 -8.57 -11.94 -7.19
N LYS A 91 -9.83 -12.07 -7.65
CA LYS A 91 -10.22 -11.62 -8.99
C LYS A 91 -10.09 -10.11 -9.17
N ASN A 92 -10.43 -9.31 -8.16
CA ASN A 92 -10.32 -7.84 -8.17
C ASN A 92 -8.91 -7.32 -7.78
N TYR A 93 -8.00 -8.18 -7.32
CA TYR A 93 -6.63 -7.87 -6.93
C TYR A 93 -5.69 -8.30 -8.06
N ASP A 94 -5.99 -9.40 -8.76
CA ASP A 94 -5.47 -9.65 -10.10
C ASP A 94 -5.98 -8.57 -11.06
N LEU A 95 -7.29 -8.31 -11.15
CA LEU A 95 -7.76 -7.17 -11.95
C LEU A 95 -7.33 -5.82 -11.36
N GLY A 96 -7.06 -5.70 -10.06
CA GLY A 96 -6.77 -4.41 -9.44
C GLY A 96 -5.31 -4.04 -9.56
N TYR A 97 -4.42 -4.95 -9.18
CA TYR A 97 -2.97 -4.78 -9.22
C TYR A 97 -2.42 -5.17 -10.59
N VAL A 98 -2.91 -6.21 -11.27
CA VAL A 98 -2.53 -6.52 -12.66
C VAL A 98 -3.27 -5.65 -13.68
N GLU A 99 -4.46 -5.07 -13.42
CA GLU A 99 -4.84 -3.86 -14.20
C GLU A 99 -4.00 -2.65 -13.74
N LEU A 100 -3.79 -2.33 -12.46
CA LEU A 100 -2.97 -1.14 -12.13
C LEU A 100 -1.51 -1.23 -12.60
N THR A 101 -0.88 -2.40 -12.72
CA THR A 101 0.51 -2.54 -13.20
C THR A 101 0.57 -3.06 -14.64
N GLY A 102 -0.39 -3.88 -15.05
CA GLY A 102 -0.57 -4.29 -16.44
C GLY A 102 -1.22 -3.17 -17.24
N LYS A 103 -2.48 -2.77 -16.95
CA LYS A 103 -3.11 -1.60 -17.60
C LYS A 103 -2.30 -0.30 -17.43
N TYR A 104 -1.71 0.02 -16.27
CA TYR A 104 -1.02 1.32 -16.12
C TYR A 104 0.50 1.28 -16.32
N GLY A 105 1.00 0.21 -16.96
CA GLY A 105 2.16 0.30 -17.84
C GLY A 105 3.44 0.90 -17.24
N PHE A 106 3.75 0.63 -15.96
CA PHE A 106 5.05 1.04 -15.42
C PHE A 106 6.20 0.15 -15.89
N VAL A 107 5.91 -1.01 -16.50
CA VAL A 107 6.94 -2.00 -16.84
C VAL A 107 6.92 -2.43 -18.31
N HIS A 108 5.78 -2.38 -19.03
CA HIS A 108 5.73 -2.78 -20.45
C HIS A 108 4.82 -1.87 -21.29
N GLY A 109 5.40 -1.19 -22.29
CA GLY A 109 4.80 -0.16 -23.14
C GLY A 109 3.78 -0.65 -24.17
N ASN A 110 2.73 -1.37 -23.76
CA ASN A 110 1.74 -1.97 -24.67
C ASN A 110 0.29 -1.45 -24.51
N TYR A 111 0.08 -0.18 -24.15
CA TYR A 111 -1.29 0.36 -24.14
C TYR A 111 -1.42 1.61 -24.98
N GLY A 112 -2.34 1.54 -25.94
CA GLY A 112 -2.84 2.68 -26.69
C GLY A 112 -3.40 3.72 -25.71
N GLY A 113 -2.81 4.90 -25.71
CA GLY A 113 -3.31 6.03 -24.95
C GLY A 113 -4.62 6.54 -25.50
N PRO A 114 -5.17 7.61 -24.91
CA PRO A 114 -6.22 8.41 -25.53
C PRO A 114 -5.95 8.57 -27.01
N LEU A 115 -6.87 8.07 -27.83
CA LEU A 115 -6.96 8.64 -29.16
C LEU A 115 -7.49 10.06 -29.00
N PRO A 116 -6.93 11.06 -29.70
CA PRO A 116 -7.42 12.43 -29.64
C PRO A 116 -8.95 12.47 -29.81
N THR A 117 -9.63 13.38 -29.11
CA THR A 117 -11.09 13.48 -29.17
C THR A 117 -11.59 13.57 -30.63
N PRO A 118 -12.83 13.15 -30.95
CA PRO A 118 -13.37 13.31 -32.30
C PRO A 118 -13.32 14.76 -32.82
N ALA A 119 -13.40 15.75 -31.92
CA ALA A 119 -13.23 17.15 -32.24
C ALA A 119 -11.78 17.47 -32.64
N THR A 120 -10.80 16.98 -31.88
CA THR A 120 -9.37 17.10 -32.22
C THR A 120 -9.06 16.40 -33.54
N ARG A 121 -9.59 15.18 -33.78
CA ARG A 121 -9.34 14.43 -35.03
C ARG A 121 -9.83 15.10 -36.29
N LYS A 122 -10.93 15.85 -36.24
CA LYS A 122 -11.47 16.55 -37.40
C LYS A 122 -10.65 17.77 -37.82
N ARG A 123 -9.84 18.32 -36.91
CA ARG A 123 -9.02 19.52 -37.15
C ARG A 123 -7.63 19.18 -37.69
N LEU A 124 -7.10 18.04 -37.27
CA LEU A 124 -5.71 17.67 -37.48
C LEU A 124 -5.55 16.88 -38.79
N SER A 125 -4.43 17.14 -39.46
CA SER A 125 -3.93 16.32 -40.56
C SER A 125 -3.55 14.92 -40.08
N GLU A 126 -3.42 13.98 -41.02
CA GLU A 126 -2.98 12.61 -40.72
C GLU A 126 -1.61 12.58 -40.03
N GLU A 127 -0.68 13.46 -40.42
CA GLU A 127 0.65 13.57 -39.80
C GLU A 127 0.59 14.09 -38.36
N GLU A 128 -0.21 15.12 -38.11
CA GLU A 128 -0.45 15.65 -36.75
C GLU A 128 -1.13 14.62 -35.85
N LEU A 129 -2.02 13.81 -36.42
CA LEU A 129 -2.62 12.67 -35.71
C LEU A 129 -1.59 11.59 -35.38
N LEU A 130 -0.70 11.27 -36.32
CA LEU A 130 0.40 10.34 -36.07
C LEU A 130 1.32 10.88 -34.97
N LEU A 131 1.64 12.18 -34.95
CA LEU A 131 2.47 12.80 -33.93
C LEU A 131 1.87 12.74 -32.52
N LEU A 132 0.54 12.93 -32.40
CA LEU A 132 -0.18 12.73 -31.15
C LEU A 132 -0.31 11.26 -30.75
N SER A 133 -0.17 10.35 -31.71
CA SER A 133 -0.27 8.91 -31.49
C SER A 133 1.08 8.24 -31.23
N CYS A 134 2.18 8.98 -31.27
CA CYS A 134 3.53 8.48 -30.96
C CYS A 134 3.66 8.09 -29.49
N GLY A 135 4.18 6.88 -29.24
CA GLY A 135 4.30 6.29 -27.90
C GLY A 135 3.16 5.34 -27.52
N PHE A 136 2.14 5.19 -28.38
CA PHE A 136 1.02 4.30 -28.18
C PHE A 136 1.10 3.10 -29.13
N ARG A 137 1.15 1.88 -28.57
CA ARG A 137 1.04 0.62 -29.34
C ARG A 137 -0.43 0.24 -29.49
N HIS A 138 -0.89 0.12 -30.73
CA HIS A 138 -2.07 -0.66 -31.06
C HIS A 138 -1.60 -2.05 -31.53
N ASP A 139 -2.17 -3.11 -30.95
CA ASP A 139 -1.72 -4.50 -31.13
C ASP A 139 -1.75 -4.98 -32.60
N ASP A 140 -2.41 -4.25 -33.50
CA ASP A 140 -2.64 -4.63 -34.90
C ASP A 140 -2.07 -3.63 -35.94
N GLU A 141 -1.45 -2.52 -35.52
CA GLU A 141 -0.98 -1.47 -36.44
C GLU A 141 0.51 -1.16 -36.31
N LYS A 142 1.12 -0.75 -37.44
CA LYS A 142 2.49 -0.25 -37.45
C LYS A 142 2.58 0.97 -36.53
N PRO A 143 3.48 0.98 -35.52
CA PRO A 143 3.50 2.06 -34.54
C PRO A 143 3.69 3.43 -35.21
N ALA A 144 2.97 4.45 -34.74
CA ALA A 144 2.93 5.78 -35.37
C ALA A 144 4.33 6.39 -35.58
N TYR A 145 5.26 6.17 -34.65
CA TYR A 145 6.65 6.63 -34.76
C TYR A 145 7.42 5.98 -35.93
N VAL A 146 7.10 4.74 -36.31
CA VAL A 146 7.72 4.08 -37.48
C VAL A 146 7.20 4.73 -38.75
N THR A 147 5.89 5.00 -38.83
CA THR A 147 5.27 5.65 -39.97
C THR A 147 5.78 7.09 -40.15
N LEU A 148 5.88 7.88 -39.07
CA LEU A 148 6.46 9.23 -39.13
C LEU A 148 7.91 9.21 -39.62
N ARG A 149 8.72 8.28 -39.10
CA ARG A 149 10.10 8.13 -39.53
C ARG A 149 10.21 7.77 -41.02
N GLU A 150 9.38 6.86 -41.52
CA GLU A 150 9.42 6.47 -42.93
C GLU A 150 8.94 7.58 -43.87
N ARG A 151 7.95 8.39 -43.45
CA ARG A 151 7.48 9.55 -44.20
C ARG A 151 8.50 10.69 -44.21
N HIS A 152 9.23 10.88 -43.12
CA HIS A 152 10.21 11.95 -42.96
C HIS A 152 11.56 11.40 -42.46
N PRO A 153 12.31 10.69 -43.32
CA PRO A 153 13.56 10.01 -42.92
C PRO A 153 14.67 10.95 -42.47
N ASP A 154 14.61 12.22 -42.87
CA ASP A 154 15.58 13.26 -42.49
C ASP A 154 15.10 14.12 -41.31
N ASN A 155 13.89 13.87 -40.77
CA ASN A 155 13.43 14.54 -39.55
C ASN A 155 14.07 13.85 -38.33
N ILE A 156 15.10 14.49 -37.80
CA ILE A 156 15.87 13.96 -36.68
C ILE A 156 15.04 13.76 -35.40
N ALA A 157 14.02 14.59 -35.16
CA ALA A 157 13.17 14.46 -34.00
C ALA A 157 12.34 13.16 -34.06
N TYR A 158 11.80 12.83 -35.24
CA TYR A 158 11.09 11.56 -35.44
C TYR A 158 12.02 10.35 -35.40
N LEU A 159 13.26 10.51 -35.87
CA LEU A 159 14.30 9.47 -35.73
C LEU A 159 14.64 9.22 -34.25
N CYS A 160 14.77 10.27 -33.44
CA CYS A 160 15.02 10.15 -32.00
C CYS A 160 13.86 9.47 -31.29
N GLU A 161 12.62 9.86 -31.57
CA GLU A 161 11.43 9.17 -31.03
C GLU A 161 11.43 7.68 -31.39
N TYR A 162 11.76 7.35 -32.65
CA TYR A 162 11.89 5.97 -33.09
C TYR A 162 12.97 5.20 -32.32
N LEU A 163 14.12 5.84 -32.04
CA LEU A 163 15.23 5.24 -31.29
C LEU A 163 14.86 4.90 -29.84
N VAL A 164 13.93 5.63 -29.22
CA VAL A 164 13.45 5.33 -27.86
C VAL A 164 12.63 4.04 -27.82
N TRP A 165 11.78 3.79 -28.82
CA TRP A 165 10.81 2.69 -28.80
C TRP A 165 11.24 1.43 -29.56
N ALA A 166 12.26 1.51 -30.41
CA ALA A 166 12.71 0.37 -31.18
C ALA A 166 13.33 -0.72 -30.28
N GLU A 167 12.67 -1.89 -30.18
CA GLU A 167 13.17 -3.05 -29.44
C GLU A 167 14.47 -3.63 -30.04
N ASP A 168 14.67 -3.44 -31.35
CA ASP A 168 15.81 -3.97 -32.09
C ASP A 168 16.82 -2.86 -32.48
N PRO A 169 18.08 -2.93 -32.04
CA PRO A 169 19.10 -1.95 -32.35
C PRO A 169 19.63 -2.10 -33.77
N ARG A 170 19.49 -1.06 -34.59
CA ARG A 170 20.49 -0.83 -35.62
C ARG A 170 21.28 0.38 -35.19
N LEU A 171 22.50 0.15 -34.69
CA LEU A 171 23.52 1.18 -34.42
C LEU A 171 23.55 2.24 -35.54
N LYS A 172 23.29 1.80 -36.78
CA LYS A 172 23.07 2.61 -37.98
C LYS A 172 22.08 3.78 -37.82
N HIS A 173 21.06 3.66 -36.98
CA HIS A 173 20.09 4.73 -36.73
C HIS A 173 20.62 5.80 -35.76
N PHE A 174 21.43 5.40 -34.77
CA PHE A 174 22.17 6.35 -33.94
C PHE A 174 23.26 7.05 -34.76
N GLU A 175 23.99 6.31 -35.58
CA GLU A 175 24.98 6.87 -36.51
C GLU A 175 24.31 7.85 -37.48
N ARG A 176 23.16 7.48 -38.06
CA ARG A 176 22.37 8.39 -38.91
C ARG A 176 21.90 9.64 -38.17
N ALA A 177 21.47 9.52 -36.91
CA ALA A 177 21.09 10.70 -36.12
C ALA A 177 22.28 11.64 -35.93
N MET A 178 23.45 11.10 -35.59
CA MET A 178 24.69 11.87 -35.49
C MET A 178 25.20 12.42 -36.83
N GLU A 179 24.87 11.80 -37.96
CA GLU A 179 25.16 12.37 -39.29
C GLU A 179 24.24 13.55 -39.62
N LEU A 180 22.97 13.44 -39.27
CA LEU A 180 21.98 14.49 -39.49
C LEU A 180 22.23 15.71 -38.60
N ASP A 181 22.78 15.51 -37.41
CA ASP A 181 23.14 16.57 -36.49
C ASP A 181 24.44 16.28 -35.70
N PRO A 182 25.61 16.52 -36.32
CA PRO A 182 26.90 16.13 -35.75
C PRO A 182 27.38 16.98 -34.58
N ASP A 183 26.78 18.15 -34.37
CA ASP A 183 27.22 19.15 -33.38
C ASP A 183 26.41 19.09 -32.07
N ASN A 184 25.44 18.18 -31.96
CA ASN A 184 24.57 18.05 -30.80
C ASN A 184 25.03 16.93 -29.85
N GLY A 185 25.56 17.34 -28.70
CA GLY A 185 26.11 16.47 -27.66
C GLY A 185 25.08 15.51 -27.06
N TRP A 186 23.80 15.87 -27.09
CA TRP A 186 22.74 15.00 -26.59
C TRP A 186 22.67 13.67 -27.34
N LEU A 187 22.82 13.68 -28.68
CA LEU A 187 22.75 12.46 -29.49
C LEU A 187 23.91 11.51 -29.19
N ALA A 188 25.11 12.08 -29.05
CA ALA A 188 26.30 11.32 -28.68
C ALA A 188 26.13 10.70 -27.28
N LEU A 189 25.62 11.47 -26.31
CA LEU A 189 25.37 10.96 -24.96
C LEU A 189 24.26 9.90 -24.92
N PHE A 190 23.16 10.11 -25.66
CA PHE A 190 22.07 9.16 -25.72
C PHE A 190 22.52 7.83 -26.33
N TYR A 191 23.32 7.88 -27.39
CA TYR A 191 23.94 6.69 -27.97
C TYR A 191 24.92 6.02 -27.00
N ALA A 192 25.73 6.80 -26.30
CA ALA A 192 26.65 6.31 -25.28
C ALA A 192 25.90 5.54 -24.17
N GLY A 193 24.75 6.05 -23.70
CA GLY A 193 23.87 5.37 -22.74
C GLY A 193 23.40 4.00 -23.21
N HIS A 194 23.02 3.90 -24.47
CA HIS A 194 22.58 2.64 -25.06
C HIS A 194 23.71 1.60 -25.15
N LEU A 195 24.91 2.03 -25.54
CA LEU A 195 26.09 1.18 -25.58
C LEU A 195 26.56 0.76 -24.17
N ALA A 196 26.54 1.68 -23.21
CA ALA A 196 26.87 1.40 -21.81
C ALA A 196 25.93 0.37 -21.20
N ASP A 197 24.63 0.45 -21.48
CA ASP A 197 23.65 -0.51 -20.95
C ASP A 197 23.88 -1.94 -21.44
N ARG A 198 24.38 -2.09 -22.68
CA ARG A 198 24.60 -3.39 -23.33
C ARG A 198 25.97 -3.99 -23.05
N SER A 199 26.95 -3.13 -22.85
CA SER A 199 28.31 -3.53 -22.53
C SER A 199 28.49 -3.93 -21.08
N LEU A 200 27.54 -3.60 -20.20
CA LEU A 200 27.63 -3.90 -18.77
C LEU A 200 26.61 -4.97 -18.34
N VAL A 201 27.02 -5.83 -17.41
CA VAL A 201 26.12 -6.77 -16.72
C VAL A 201 26.25 -6.66 -15.21
N SER A 202 25.22 -7.08 -14.48
CA SER A 202 25.27 -7.10 -13.02
C SER A 202 26.44 -7.96 -12.51
N ASN A 203 27.18 -7.42 -11.55
CA ASN A 203 28.28 -8.14 -10.94
C ASN A 203 27.75 -9.01 -9.78
N LEU A 204 27.67 -10.32 -9.99
CA LEU A 204 27.20 -11.28 -8.97
C LEU A 204 28.09 -11.29 -7.71
N ALA A 205 29.33 -10.83 -7.81
CA ALA A 205 30.25 -10.71 -6.66
C ALA A 205 29.99 -9.44 -5.83
N TYR A 206 29.18 -8.50 -6.32
CA TYR A 206 28.81 -7.32 -5.57
C TYR A 206 27.94 -7.70 -4.37
N SER A 207 28.39 -7.33 -3.18
CA SER A 207 27.57 -7.38 -1.96
C SER A 207 27.59 -6.00 -1.32
N SER A 208 26.47 -5.58 -0.71
CA SER A 208 26.40 -4.30 0.02
C SER A 208 27.46 -4.16 1.14
N ARG A 209 28.13 -5.26 1.52
CA ARG A 209 29.20 -5.31 2.51
C ARG A 209 30.61 -5.12 1.93
N LYS A 210 30.83 -5.33 0.61
CA LYS A 210 32.12 -5.11 -0.06
C LYS A 210 32.01 -3.88 -0.95
N LYS A 211 32.45 -2.73 -0.45
CA LYS A 211 32.32 -1.43 -1.13
C LYS A 211 33.33 -1.20 -2.26
N ASP A 212 34.39 -2.03 -2.33
CA ASP A 212 35.53 -1.80 -3.23
C ASP A 212 35.39 -2.45 -4.62
N VAL A 213 34.25 -3.08 -4.92
CA VAL A 213 34.01 -3.75 -6.21
C VAL A 213 32.85 -3.06 -6.94
N PRO A 214 32.97 -2.76 -8.24
CA PRO A 214 31.90 -2.11 -9.00
C PRO A 214 30.65 -2.99 -9.07
N ARG A 215 29.48 -2.34 -9.08
CA ARG A 215 28.17 -3.00 -9.17
C ARG A 215 27.95 -3.75 -10.49
N ARG A 216 28.59 -3.29 -11.55
CA ARG A 216 28.52 -3.90 -12.89
C ARG A 216 29.93 -4.32 -13.33
N LYS A 217 29.99 -5.22 -14.30
CA LYS A 217 31.23 -5.65 -14.96
C LYS A 217 31.07 -5.55 -16.47
N ILE A 218 32.20 -5.38 -17.16
CA ILE A 218 32.24 -5.30 -18.62
C ILE A 218 31.97 -6.70 -19.21
N LYS A 219 31.02 -6.77 -20.14
CA LYS A 219 30.69 -7.94 -20.97
C LYS A 219 31.20 -7.75 -22.41
N ASP A 220 31.14 -6.52 -22.92
CA ASP A 220 31.56 -6.17 -24.28
C ASP A 220 32.49 -4.95 -24.21
N GLN A 221 33.79 -5.19 -24.40
CA GLN A 221 34.84 -4.17 -24.26
C GLN A 221 34.76 -3.11 -25.36
N GLU A 222 34.48 -3.49 -26.60
CA GLU A 222 34.43 -2.57 -27.73
C GLU A 222 33.26 -1.59 -27.58
N GLN A 223 32.08 -2.09 -27.22
CA GLN A 223 30.92 -1.23 -26.96
C GLN A 223 31.13 -0.33 -25.74
N PHE A 224 31.81 -0.83 -24.71
CA PHE A 224 32.14 -0.07 -23.52
C PHE A 224 33.07 1.11 -23.83
N GLU A 225 34.17 0.86 -24.55
CA GLU A 225 35.11 1.89 -24.99
C GLU A 225 34.44 2.91 -25.91
N LYS A 226 33.61 2.45 -26.85
CA LYS A 226 32.83 3.34 -27.73
C LYS A 226 31.84 4.20 -26.93
N ALA A 227 31.23 3.68 -25.87
CA ALA A 227 30.35 4.46 -24.99
C ALA A 227 31.13 5.60 -24.29
N LEU A 228 32.29 5.31 -23.72
CA LEU A 228 33.12 6.33 -23.06
C LEU A 228 33.66 7.37 -24.05
N MET A 229 34.05 6.94 -25.25
CA MET A 229 34.47 7.84 -26.33
C MET A 229 33.34 8.79 -26.74
N LEU A 230 32.12 8.29 -26.91
CA LEU A 230 30.95 9.11 -27.26
C LEU A 230 30.56 10.05 -26.12
N MET A 231 30.69 9.63 -24.87
CA MET A 231 30.52 10.50 -23.71
C MET A 231 31.53 11.65 -23.72
N LYS A 232 32.81 11.35 -23.96
CA LYS A 232 33.86 12.39 -24.11
C LYS A 232 33.54 13.33 -25.27
N ARG A 233 33.18 12.79 -26.44
CA ARG A 233 32.76 13.61 -27.59
C ARG A 233 31.57 14.51 -27.24
N ALA A 234 30.56 13.99 -26.54
CA ALA A 234 29.41 14.77 -26.09
C ALA A 234 29.80 15.94 -25.17
N SER A 235 30.80 15.72 -24.32
CA SER A 235 31.32 16.73 -23.39
C SER A 235 32.05 17.90 -24.07
N GLU A 236 32.52 17.69 -25.30
CA GLU A 236 33.26 18.68 -26.10
C GLU A 236 32.33 19.48 -27.04
N MET A 237 31.04 19.11 -27.13
CA MET A 237 30.08 19.77 -28.01
C MET A 237 29.46 21.02 -27.36
N THR A 238 29.23 22.04 -28.18
CA THR A 238 28.67 23.33 -27.73
C THR A 238 27.14 23.34 -27.70
N ARG A 239 26.48 22.47 -28.47
CA ARG A 239 25.03 22.33 -28.50
C ARG A 239 24.60 21.05 -27.80
N PHE A 240 23.54 21.12 -27.00
CA PHE A 240 23.02 20.00 -26.25
C PHE A 240 21.50 20.12 -26.18
N GLU A 241 20.80 19.68 -27.23
CA GLU A 241 19.35 19.89 -27.38
C GLU A 241 18.61 18.55 -27.45
N ARG A 242 17.57 18.40 -26.64
CA ARG A 242 16.73 17.20 -26.61
C ARG A 242 15.54 17.32 -27.57
N TYR A 243 15.55 16.52 -28.63
CA TYR A 243 14.43 16.42 -29.57
C TYR A 243 13.08 16.00 -28.97
N PRO A 244 13.01 15.16 -27.90
CA PRO A 244 11.73 14.90 -27.24
C PRO A 244 11.05 16.18 -26.69
N ASN A 245 11.82 17.19 -26.26
CA ASN A 245 11.27 18.47 -25.82
C ASN A 245 10.61 19.22 -26.98
N GLU A 246 11.26 19.21 -28.15
CA GLU A 246 10.71 19.81 -29.37
C GLU A 246 9.39 19.12 -29.79
N LEU A 247 9.37 17.78 -29.79
CA LEU A 247 8.16 17.02 -30.10
C LEU A 247 7.05 17.28 -29.09
N GLN A 248 7.37 17.43 -27.81
CA GLN A 248 6.40 17.76 -26.77
C GLN A 248 5.77 19.13 -27.02
N VAL A 249 6.56 20.15 -27.37
CA VAL A 249 6.05 21.48 -27.73
C VAL A 249 5.15 21.40 -28.96
N ARG A 250 5.56 20.65 -30.00
CA ARG A 250 4.74 20.43 -31.19
C ARG A 250 3.41 19.76 -30.83
N ARG A 251 3.42 18.68 -30.02
CA ARG A 251 2.20 18.00 -29.55
C ARG A 251 1.29 18.95 -28.75
N ALA A 252 1.86 19.79 -27.89
CA ALA A 252 1.09 20.75 -27.08
C ALA A 252 0.31 21.72 -27.96
N ASN A 253 0.92 22.21 -29.05
CA ASN A 253 0.26 23.13 -29.97
C ASN A 253 -0.87 22.47 -30.79
N LEU A 254 -0.84 21.14 -30.97
CA LEU A 254 -1.89 20.40 -31.69
C LEU A 254 -3.12 20.11 -30.82
N LEU A 255 -2.97 20.15 -29.51
CA LEU A 255 -4.05 19.90 -28.56
C LEU A 255 -4.82 21.20 -28.29
N LEU A 256 -6.12 21.07 -28.07
CA LEU A 256 -6.93 22.18 -27.58
C LEU A 256 -6.70 22.34 -26.08
N PRO A 257 -6.71 23.58 -25.54
CA PRO A 257 -6.67 23.77 -24.09
C PRO A 257 -7.80 22.97 -23.44
N PRO A 258 -7.50 22.19 -22.40
CA PRO A 258 -8.50 21.37 -21.75
C PRO A 258 -9.55 22.26 -21.08
N LYS A 259 -10.84 21.96 -21.30
CA LYS A 259 -11.95 22.72 -20.72
C LYS A 259 -12.38 22.19 -19.35
N ASN A 260 -12.01 20.95 -19.07
CA ASN A 260 -12.30 20.22 -17.85
C ASN A 260 -11.14 19.27 -17.56
N ILE A 261 -11.15 18.65 -16.38
CA ILE A 261 -10.02 17.85 -15.90
C ILE A 261 -9.92 16.49 -16.61
N ALA A 262 -11.03 15.98 -17.15
CA ALA A 262 -11.01 14.77 -17.97
C ALA A 262 -10.19 15.03 -19.25
N GLU A 263 -10.52 16.09 -19.99
CA GLU A 263 -9.77 16.56 -21.15
C GLU A 263 -8.31 16.89 -20.78
N GLU A 264 -8.08 17.41 -19.58
CA GLU A 264 -6.72 17.68 -19.09
C GLU A 264 -5.91 16.40 -18.91
N THR A 265 -6.51 15.34 -18.40
CA THR A 265 -5.84 14.05 -18.26
C THR A 265 -5.45 13.50 -19.63
N GLU A 266 -6.33 13.61 -20.63
CA GLU A 266 -6.00 13.22 -22.02
C GLU A 266 -4.88 14.09 -22.60
N TYR A 267 -4.97 15.40 -22.34
CA TYR A 267 -3.99 16.40 -22.76
C TYR A 267 -2.61 16.05 -22.20
N LEU A 268 -2.51 15.74 -20.91
CA LEU A 268 -1.26 15.36 -20.26
C LEU A 268 -0.70 14.03 -20.76
N VAL A 269 -1.55 13.03 -21.02
CA VAL A 269 -1.11 11.74 -21.55
C VAL A 269 -0.57 11.91 -22.98
N ALA A 270 -1.20 12.73 -23.81
CA ALA A 270 -0.72 13.03 -25.16
C ALA A 270 0.58 13.86 -25.16
N LEU A 271 0.84 14.62 -24.09
CA LEU A 271 2.09 15.36 -23.87
C LEU A 271 3.16 14.60 -23.11
N TYR A 272 2.88 13.37 -22.72
CA TYR A 272 3.86 12.59 -21.99
C TYR A 272 5.07 12.33 -22.90
N PRO A 273 6.28 12.80 -22.53
CA PRO A 273 7.47 12.46 -23.28
C PRO A 273 7.68 10.93 -23.18
N SER A 274 8.22 10.31 -24.21
CA SER A 274 8.74 8.95 -24.10
C SER A 274 9.88 8.95 -23.08
N SER A 275 9.56 8.68 -21.81
CA SER A 275 10.45 8.88 -20.65
C SER A 275 11.64 7.90 -20.61
N ASP A 276 11.70 6.97 -21.56
CA ASP A 276 12.67 5.87 -21.58
C ASP A 276 14.08 6.30 -22.05
N ASP A 277 14.24 7.49 -22.65
CA ASP A 277 15.55 7.98 -23.11
C ASP A 277 16.50 8.33 -21.94
N SER A 278 15.96 9.01 -20.92
CA SER A 278 16.67 9.41 -19.71
C SER A 278 17.18 8.21 -18.90
N MET A 279 16.41 7.12 -18.85
CA MET A 279 16.78 5.92 -18.10
C MET A 279 18.05 5.25 -18.65
N ARG A 280 18.33 5.37 -19.94
CA ARG A 280 19.55 4.81 -20.55
C ARG A 280 20.83 5.54 -20.10
N ILE A 281 20.72 6.80 -19.69
CA ILE A 281 21.86 7.59 -19.19
C ILE A 281 22.29 7.11 -17.80
N LEU A 282 21.40 6.49 -17.02
CA LEU A 282 21.78 5.83 -15.76
C LEU A 282 22.89 4.78 -15.95
N SER A 283 22.89 4.10 -17.11
CA SER A 283 23.91 3.10 -17.44
C SER A 283 25.28 3.73 -17.70
N LEU A 284 25.35 5.01 -18.11
CA LEU A 284 26.63 5.74 -18.21
C LEU A 284 27.26 5.98 -16.85
N ALA A 285 26.47 6.28 -15.81
CA ALA A 285 27.03 6.44 -14.46
C ALA A 285 27.74 5.14 -14.01
N SER A 286 27.14 4.00 -14.36
CA SER A 286 27.76 2.68 -14.08
C SER A 286 29.01 2.44 -14.94
N ALA A 287 29.04 2.92 -16.19
CA ALA A 287 30.23 2.82 -17.03
C ALA A 287 31.39 3.65 -16.47
N VAL A 288 31.11 4.88 -16.03
CA VAL A 288 32.08 5.77 -15.37
C VAL A 288 32.62 5.12 -14.09
N GLU A 289 31.76 4.54 -13.25
CA GLU A 289 32.18 3.81 -12.05
C GLU A 289 33.13 2.66 -12.37
N VAL A 290 32.80 1.84 -13.38
CA VAL A 290 33.63 0.70 -13.78
C VAL A 290 34.98 1.18 -14.32
N GLN A 291 35.01 2.20 -15.17
CA GLN A 291 36.25 2.75 -15.71
C GLN A 291 37.12 3.40 -14.62
N ALA A 292 36.50 4.12 -13.69
CA ALA A 292 37.17 4.71 -12.54
C ALA A 292 37.88 3.64 -11.69
N HIS A 293 37.21 2.50 -11.44
CA HIS A 293 37.83 1.37 -10.77
C HIS A 293 39.05 0.81 -11.52
N LEU A 294 38.97 0.68 -12.85
CA LEU A 294 40.11 0.21 -13.65
C LEU A 294 41.30 1.18 -13.56
N HIS A 295 41.07 2.49 -13.54
CA HIS A 295 42.14 3.47 -13.35
C HIS A 295 42.76 3.41 -11.95
N VAL A 296 41.96 3.15 -10.91
CA VAL A 296 42.47 2.91 -9.55
C VAL A 296 43.32 1.65 -9.49
N GLU A 297 42.84 0.54 -10.06
CA GLU A 297 43.58 -0.75 -10.08
C GLU A 297 44.91 -0.62 -10.83
N ASN A 298 44.94 0.19 -11.89
CA ASN A 298 46.15 0.46 -12.68
C ASN A 298 47.02 1.59 -12.11
N ASN A 299 46.62 2.21 -10.99
CA ASN A 299 47.28 3.37 -10.39
C ASN A 299 47.53 4.52 -11.39
N ASP A 300 46.51 4.86 -12.17
CA ASP A 300 46.52 5.88 -13.23
C ASP A 300 45.71 7.13 -12.82
N PRO A 301 46.30 8.07 -12.06
CA PRO A 301 45.59 9.24 -11.56
C PRO A 301 45.19 10.21 -12.68
N GLN A 302 45.96 10.28 -13.78
CA GLN A 302 45.71 11.25 -14.84
C GLN A 302 44.46 10.87 -15.64
N SER A 303 44.36 9.60 -16.07
CA SER A 303 43.17 9.13 -16.79
C SER A 303 41.94 9.09 -15.89
N PHE A 304 42.10 8.81 -14.58
CA PHE A 304 41.02 8.94 -13.61
C PHE A 304 40.50 10.38 -13.56
N GLN A 305 41.39 11.37 -13.44
CA GLN A 305 41.01 12.77 -13.39
C GLN A 305 40.30 13.20 -14.68
N GLU A 306 40.83 12.84 -15.85
CA GLU A 306 40.22 13.15 -17.14
C GLU A 306 38.80 12.57 -17.26
N LEU A 307 38.60 11.32 -16.84
CA LEU A 307 37.28 10.68 -16.81
C LEU A 307 36.29 11.44 -15.93
N VAL A 308 36.72 11.87 -14.74
CA VAL A 308 35.88 12.60 -13.80
C VAL A 308 35.51 13.98 -14.35
N GLU A 309 36.48 14.73 -14.89
CA GLU A 309 36.21 16.06 -15.49
C GLU A 309 35.26 15.93 -16.70
N THR A 310 35.45 14.91 -17.54
CA THR A 310 34.54 14.59 -18.65
C THR A 310 33.11 14.31 -18.14
N ALA A 311 32.98 13.56 -17.05
CA ALA A 311 31.66 13.26 -16.48
C ALA A 311 31.02 14.49 -15.81
N LEU A 312 31.82 15.36 -15.20
CA LEU A 312 31.36 16.60 -14.56
C LEU A 312 30.88 17.62 -15.59
N SER A 313 31.58 17.78 -16.71
CA SER A 313 31.22 18.78 -17.75
C SER A 313 29.89 18.49 -18.43
N ILE A 314 29.42 17.24 -18.40
CA ILE A 314 28.12 16.85 -18.96
C ILE A 314 26.96 17.22 -18.03
N ILE A 315 27.18 17.39 -16.71
CA ILE A 315 26.09 17.64 -15.76
C ILE A 315 25.34 18.94 -16.05
N PRO A 316 25.98 20.11 -16.25
CA PRO A 316 25.26 21.35 -16.54
C PRO A 316 24.33 21.28 -17.76
N PRO A 317 24.80 20.86 -18.97
CA PRO A 317 23.90 20.76 -20.13
C PRO A 317 22.86 19.64 -19.96
N LEU A 318 23.16 18.59 -19.21
CA LEU A 318 22.18 17.56 -18.88
C LEU A 318 21.07 18.11 -17.97
N SER A 319 21.43 18.92 -16.97
CA SER A 319 20.50 19.58 -16.04
C SER A 319 19.57 20.56 -16.76
N SER A 320 20.09 21.32 -17.72
CA SER A 320 19.30 22.29 -18.49
C SER A 320 18.27 21.61 -19.39
N GLU A 321 18.55 20.42 -19.91
CA GLU A 321 17.67 19.73 -20.86
C GLU A 321 16.78 18.65 -20.24
N MET A 322 17.22 18.02 -19.14
CA MET A 322 16.49 16.93 -18.49
C MET A 322 15.53 17.45 -17.42
N HIS A 323 14.34 17.83 -17.87
CA HIS A 323 13.21 18.17 -17.01
C HIS A 323 12.37 16.94 -16.66
N GLY A 324 11.62 17.02 -15.55
CA GLY A 324 10.74 15.95 -15.08
C GLY A 324 11.39 15.07 -14.00
N THR A 325 10.57 14.40 -13.19
CA THR A 325 11.05 13.61 -12.05
C THR A 325 12.06 12.54 -12.45
N ILE A 326 11.83 11.84 -13.56
CA ILE A 326 12.74 10.81 -14.07
C ILE A 326 14.08 11.45 -14.49
N GLY A 327 14.03 12.61 -15.15
CA GLY A 327 15.23 13.35 -15.53
C GLY A 327 16.05 13.80 -14.31
N SER A 328 15.39 14.41 -13.33
CA SER A 328 16.04 14.86 -12.08
C SER A 328 16.58 13.70 -11.26
N LEU A 329 15.88 12.56 -11.19
CA LEU A 329 16.38 11.35 -10.53
C LEU A 329 17.57 10.74 -11.28
N THR A 330 17.56 10.80 -12.61
CA THR A 330 18.68 10.34 -13.45
C THR A 330 19.93 11.16 -13.17
N ILE A 331 19.82 12.49 -13.21
CA ILE A 331 20.93 13.40 -12.89
C ILE A 331 21.40 13.17 -11.45
N GLN A 332 20.48 13.08 -10.49
CA GLN A 332 20.83 12.78 -9.09
C GLN A 332 21.64 11.49 -8.94
N ASN A 333 21.19 10.42 -9.58
CA ASN A 333 21.88 9.14 -9.50
C ASN A 333 23.25 9.21 -10.18
N PHE A 334 23.36 9.96 -11.28
CA PHE A 334 24.62 10.24 -11.95
C PHE A 334 25.59 10.99 -11.02
N MET A 335 25.16 12.13 -10.47
CA MET A 335 25.95 12.95 -9.55
C MET A 335 26.30 12.18 -8.26
N ARG A 336 25.39 11.37 -7.72
CA ARG A 336 25.65 10.52 -6.54
C ARG A 336 26.68 9.44 -6.82
N THR A 337 26.72 8.94 -8.05
CA THR A 337 27.77 8.00 -8.48
C THR A 337 29.12 8.70 -8.48
N LEU A 338 29.21 9.91 -9.05
CA LEU A 338 30.45 10.71 -9.01
C LEU A 338 30.85 11.07 -7.58
N GLY A 339 29.97 11.69 -6.79
CA GLY A 339 30.30 12.16 -5.45
C GLY A 339 30.54 11.02 -4.46
N GLY A 340 29.55 10.14 -4.31
CA GLY A 340 29.54 9.12 -3.25
C GLY A 340 30.45 7.91 -3.52
N LYS A 341 30.84 7.65 -4.78
CA LYS A 341 31.71 6.49 -5.11
C LYS A 341 33.09 6.88 -5.61
N LEU A 342 33.22 7.88 -6.47
CA LEU A 342 34.51 8.26 -7.03
C LEU A 342 35.32 9.12 -6.04
N GLY A 343 34.70 9.82 -5.08
CA GLY A 343 35.41 10.57 -4.04
C GLY A 343 36.45 9.74 -3.26
N PRO A 344 36.06 8.58 -2.67
CA PRO A 344 37.01 7.66 -2.04
C PRO A 344 38.10 7.13 -2.97
N MET A 345 37.79 6.90 -4.25
CA MET A 345 38.75 6.43 -5.26
C MET A 345 39.79 7.51 -5.59
N ALA A 346 39.37 8.76 -5.69
CA ALA A 346 40.26 9.90 -5.88
C ALA A 346 41.27 10.02 -4.72
N ARG A 347 40.84 9.79 -3.48
CA ARG A 347 41.76 9.73 -2.31
C ARG A 347 42.78 8.61 -2.42
N GLN A 348 42.37 7.42 -2.87
CA GLN A 348 43.28 6.29 -3.05
C GLN A 348 44.39 6.60 -4.08
N LEU A 349 44.07 7.41 -5.08
CA LEU A 349 45.01 7.89 -6.10
C LEU A 349 45.78 9.17 -5.70
N GLY A 350 45.60 9.68 -4.48
CA GLY A 350 46.28 10.89 -4.00
C GLY A 350 45.72 12.21 -4.56
N LEU A 351 44.53 12.20 -5.16
CA LEU A 351 43.87 13.37 -5.76
C LEU A 351 42.95 14.07 -4.74
N GLU A 352 43.51 14.59 -3.66
CA GLU A 352 42.70 15.10 -2.52
C GLU A 352 41.80 16.29 -2.91
N THR A 353 42.28 17.20 -3.77
CA THR A 353 41.45 18.33 -4.26
C THR A 353 40.23 17.84 -5.02
N LEU A 354 40.40 16.81 -5.87
CA LEU A 354 39.29 16.22 -6.62
C LEU A 354 38.35 15.45 -5.70
N ALA A 355 38.89 14.71 -4.72
CA ALA A 355 38.11 13.99 -3.73
C ALA A 355 37.19 14.93 -2.94
N ASN A 356 37.72 16.07 -2.47
CA ASN A 356 36.95 17.07 -1.73
C ASN A 356 35.85 17.69 -2.60
N ARG A 357 36.15 18.02 -3.87
CA ARG A 357 35.16 18.50 -4.85
C ARG A 357 34.02 17.48 -5.04
N LEU A 358 34.33 16.20 -5.17
CA LEU A 358 33.33 15.13 -5.30
C LEU A 358 32.50 14.92 -4.02
N GLU A 359 33.12 15.04 -2.85
CA GLU A 359 32.41 14.96 -1.57
C GLU A 359 31.44 16.14 -1.37
N ASP A 360 31.83 17.36 -1.78
CA ASP A 360 30.94 18.52 -1.78
C ASP A 360 29.71 18.31 -2.66
N LEU A 361 29.87 17.62 -3.79
CA LEU A 361 28.77 17.24 -4.67
C LEU A 361 27.78 16.30 -3.96
N ASP A 362 28.28 15.23 -3.31
CA ASP A 362 27.43 14.26 -2.59
C ASP A 362 26.72 14.90 -1.38
N ASN A 363 27.43 15.79 -0.68
CA ASN A 363 26.88 16.59 0.41
C ASN A 363 25.78 17.54 -0.07
N GLY A 364 25.97 18.17 -1.24
CA GLY A 364 24.96 19.01 -1.89
C GLY A 364 23.68 18.24 -2.20
N ILE A 365 23.81 17.04 -2.79
CA ILE A 365 22.68 16.15 -3.10
C ILE A 365 21.96 15.71 -1.83
N THR A 366 22.71 15.33 -0.79
CA THR A 366 22.13 14.91 0.49
C THR A 366 21.35 16.02 1.17
N LYS A 367 21.91 17.25 1.21
CA LYS A 367 21.21 18.44 1.70
C LYS A 367 19.94 18.72 0.91
N LEU A 368 19.97 18.51 -0.41
CA LEU A 368 18.80 18.74 -1.25
C LEU A 368 17.72 17.67 -1.01
N GLN A 369 18.09 16.40 -0.81
CA GLN A 369 17.16 15.35 -0.38
C GLN A 369 16.53 15.67 0.99
N ASP A 370 17.32 16.15 1.93
CA ASP A 370 16.82 16.51 3.26
C ASP A 370 15.96 17.78 3.25
N TRP A 371 16.28 18.74 2.37
CA TRP A 371 15.41 19.87 2.10
C TRP A 371 14.08 19.45 1.47
N SER A 372 14.09 18.54 0.49
CA SER A 372 12.87 18.02 -0.11
C SER A 372 11.97 17.34 0.92
N LYS A 373 12.56 16.61 1.87
CA LYS A 373 11.81 15.99 2.98
C LYS A 373 11.28 17.00 4.00
N SER A 374 11.94 18.15 4.16
CA SER A 374 11.61 19.17 5.16
C SER A 374 10.81 20.36 4.63
N SER A 375 10.70 20.50 3.31
CA SER A 375 9.95 21.57 2.66
C SER A 375 8.45 21.32 2.80
N PRO A 376 7.65 22.37 3.06
CA PRO A 376 6.20 22.22 3.05
C PRO A 376 5.76 21.75 1.66
N PRO A 377 4.82 20.79 1.57
CA PRO A 377 4.30 20.36 0.28
C PRO A 377 3.77 21.59 -0.48
N PRO A 378 3.89 21.60 -1.82
CA PRO A 378 3.49 22.75 -2.62
C PRO A 378 2.04 23.13 -2.29
N LYS A 379 1.73 24.44 -2.31
CA LYS A 379 0.49 25.05 -1.77
C LYS A 379 -0.81 24.60 -2.48
N PHE A 380 -0.75 23.62 -3.37
CA PHE A 380 -1.87 23.23 -4.19
C PHE A 380 -2.92 22.47 -3.39
N PRO A 381 -4.22 22.76 -3.61
CA PRO A 381 -5.31 21.99 -3.02
C PRO A 381 -5.20 20.51 -3.38
N VAL A 382 -4.57 20.16 -4.50
CA VAL A 382 -4.52 18.78 -5.00
C VAL A 382 -3.69 17.84 -4.14
N ALA A 383 -2.48 18.22 -3.70
CA ALA A 383 -1.68 17.40 -2.79
C ALA A 383 -2.42 17.18 -1.45
N LYS A 384 -3.21 18.17 -1.03
CA LYS A 384 -3.93 18.15 0.25
C LYS A 384 -5.29 17.45 0.18
N TYR A 385 -5.96 17.45 -0.97
CA TYR A 385 -7.37 17.05 -1.11
C TYR A 385 -7.63 16.04 -2.24
N GLY A 386 -6.64 15.76 -3.08
CA GLY A 386 -6.72 14.84 -4.21
C GLY A 386 -6.55 13.37 -3.85
N SER A 387 -6.48 12.53 -4.89
CA SER A 387 -5.99 11.15 -4.77
C SER A 387 -4.49 11.11 -5.11
N PRO A 388 -3.76 10.01 -4.80
CA PRO A 388 -2.37 9.86 -5.25
C PRO A 388 -2.20 10.07 -6.77
N MET A 389 -3.20 9.70 -7.57
CA MET A 389 -3.18 9.92 -9.02
C MET A 389 -3.40 11.38 -9.39
N THR A 390 -4.19 12.13 -8.62
CA THR A 390 -4.50 13.52 -8.92
C THR A 390 -3.40 14.48 -8.48
N GLU A 391 -2.71 14.17 -7.38
CA GLU A 391 -1.48 14.88 -6.96
C GLU A 391 -0.48 15.00 -8.11
N LEU A 392 -0.40 13.94 -8.88
CA LEU A 392 0.50 13.84 -10.01
C LEU A 392 0.00 14.55 -11.29
N ILE A 393 -1.30 14.84 -11.38
CA ILE A 393 -1.84 15.75 -12.41
C ILE A 393 -1.46 17.20 -12.03
N SER A 394 -1.53 17.54 -10.75
CA SER A 394 -1.26 18.91 -10.27
C SER A 394 0.15 19.41 -10.47
N SER A 395 1.11 18.50 -10.56
CA SER A 395 2.49 18.84 -10.90
C SER A 395 2.71 19.27 -12.35
N TYR A 396 1.76 19.00 -13.25
CA TYR A 396 1.83 19.50 -14.63
C TYR A 396 1.18 20.88 -14.76
N HIS A 397 0.14 21.12 -13.97
CA HIS A 397 -0.54 22.40 -13.83
C HIS A 397 0.40 23.57 -13.52
N GLU A 398 1.42 23.35 -12.71
CA GLU A 398 2.44 24.34 -12.36
C GLU A 398 3.33 24.75 -13.55
N LYS A 399 3.40 23.91 -14.59
CA LYS A 399 4.29 24.12 -15.74
C LYS A 399 3.62 24.62 -17.01
N MET A 400 2.31 24.46 -17.12
CA MET A 400 1.56 24.83 -18.31
C MET A 400 0.69 26.06 -18.00
N PRO A 401 1.12 27.27 -18.37
CA PRO A 401 0.33 28.47 -18.14
C PRO A 401 -1.04 28.36 -18.83
N GLY A 402 -2.12 28.62 -18.09
CA GLY A 402 -3.50 28.58 -18.60
C GLY A 402 -4.30 27.32 -18.28
N MET A 403 -3.73 26.36 -17.54
CA MET A 403 -4.47 25.17 -17.08
C MET A 403 -5.53 25.52 -16.01
N VAL A 404 -6.69 24.87 -16.07
CA VAL A 404 -7.81 25.07 -15.14
C VAL A 404 -7.56 24.31 -13.85
N GLN A 405 -7.21 25.03 -12.76
CA GLN A 405 -6.98 24.40 -11.46
C GLN A 405 -8.21 23.62 -10.98
N PRO A 406 -8.07 22.33 -10.64
CA PRO A 406 -9.17 21.54 -10.13
C PRO A 406 -9.62 22.08 -8.77
N SER A 407 -10.92 22.27 -8.62
CA SER A 407 -11.54 22.62 -7.35
C SER A 407 -11.47 21.44 -6.37
N VAL A 408 -11.71 21.68 -5.07
CA VAL A 408 -11.69 20.58 -4.08
C VAL A 408 -12.82 19.58 -4.34
N GLU A 409 -13.92 20.07 -4.88
CA GLU A 409 -15.11 19.34 -5.30
C GLU A 409 -14.77 18.41 -6.46
N ASP A 410 -14.01 18.88 -7.44
CA ASP A 410 -13.57 18.04 -8.55
C ASP A 410 -12.72 16.87 -8.07
N LEU A 411 -11.93 17.06 -7.01
CA LEU A 411 -11.04 16.04 -6.46
C LEU A 411 -11.74 15.00 -5.57
N GLU A 412 -12.96 15.29 -5.11
CA GLU A 412 -13.66 14.47 -4.14
C GLU A 412 -13.95 13.04 -4.64
N PRO A 413 -14.42 12.80 -5.89
CA PRO A 413 -14.73 11.45 -6.35
C PRO A 413 -13.53 10.51 -6.32
N ALA A 414 -12.37 10.98 -6.80
CA ALA A 414 -11.14 10.20 -6.81
C ALA A 414 -10.64 9.92 -5.37
N ARG A 415 -10.71 10.94 -4.49
CA ARG A 415 -10.38 10.80 -3.07
C ARG A 415 -11.28 9.75 -2.39
N MET A 416 -12.60 9.87 -2.57
CA MET A 416 -13.59 9.00 -1.92
C MET A 416 -13.52 7.57 -2.44
N LYS A 417 -13.32 7.36 -3.74
CA LYS A 417 -13.05 6.03 -4.31
C LYS A 417 -11.86 5.36 -3.64
N PHE A 418 -10.74 6.07 -3.50
CA PHE A 418 -9.53 5.51 -2.90
C PHE A 418 -9.75 5.14 -1.42
N LEU A 419 -10.38 6.04 -0.66
CA LEU A 419 -10.72 5.78 0.75
C LEU A 419 -11.62 4.55 0.90
N LEU A 420 -12.66 4.42 0.08
CA LEU A 420 -13.57 3.27 0.12
C LEU A 420 -12.88 1.97 -0.31
N LYS A 421 -11.94 2.03 -1.27
CA LYS A 421 -11.12 0.87 -1.65
C LYS A 421 -10.25 0.40 -0.48
N MET A 422 -9.66 1.33 0.29
CA MET A 422 -8.94 0.98 1.53
C MET A 422 -9.88 0.36 2.56
N GLU A 423 -11.02 0.99 2.85
CA GLU A 423 -12.03 0.47 3.78
C GLU A 423 -12.45 -0.97 3.40
N ARG A 424 -12.74 -1.20 2.11
CA ARG A 424 -13.10 -2.52 1.57
C ARG A 424 -12.01 -3.56 1.79
N SER A 425 -10.76 -3.20 1.50
CA SER A 425 -9.61 -4.11 1.64
C SER A 425 -9.39 -4.51 3.11
N VAL A 426 -9.45 -3.53 4.00
CA VAL A 426 -9.26 -3.75 5.43
C VAL A 426 -10.44 -4.52 6.05
N LEU A 427 -11.67 -4.22 5.65
CA LEU A 427 -12.86 -4.98 6.05
C LEU A 427 -12.80 -6.44 5.61
N SER A 428 -12.20 -6.71 4.46
CA SER A 428 -11.99 -8.07 3.97
C SER A 428 -11.01 -8.86 4.84
N VAL A 429 -9.90 -8.22 5.21
CA VAL A 429 -8.93 -8.78 6.15
C VAL A 429 -9.59 -9.05 7.50
N ALA A 430 -10.39 -8.10 8.02
CA ALA A 430 -11.14 -8.25 9.26
C ALA A 430 -12.11 -9.44 9.24
N THR A 431 -12.85 -9.58 8.13
CA THR A 431 -13.79 -10.70 7.93
C THR A 431 -13.04 -12.03 7.99
N GLY A 432 -11.88 -12.13 7.33
CA GLY A 432 -11.02 -13.31 7.39
C GLY A 432 -10.53 -13.62 8.80
N PHE A 433 -10.05 -12.61 9.52
CA PHE A 433 -9.62 -12.76 10.92
C PHE A 433 -10.76 -13.21 11.84
N LEU A 434 -11.96 -12.64 11.70
CA LEU A 434 -13.14 -13.06 12.47
C LEU A 434 -13.55 -14.50 12.18
N THR A 435 -13.50 -14.93 10.91
CA THR A 435 -13.76 -16.33 10.53
C THR A 435 -12.73 -17.27 11.14
N VAL A 436 -11.43 -16.93 11.08
CA VAL A 436 -10.37 -17.74 11.70
C VAL A 436 -10.55 -17.79 13.22
N ALA A 437 -10.85 -16.67 13.87
CA ALA A 437 -11.11 -16.62 15.31
C ALA A 437 -12.34 -17.45 15.71
N ALA A 438 -13.40 -17.44 14.90
CA ALA A 438 -14.57 -18.30 15.09
C ALA A 438 -14.18 -19.79 15.05
N LEU A 439 -13.35 -20.20 14.08
CA LEU A 439 -12.84 -21.56 13.98
C LEU A 439 -11.93 -21.93 15.15
N LEU A 440 -10.96 -21.08 15.49
CA LEU A 440 -10.03 -21.32 16.60
C LEU A 440 -10.78 -21.44 17.92
N THR A 441 -11.73 -20.56 18.22
CA THR A 441 -12.55 -20.64 19.44
C THR A 441 -13.46 -21.87 19.44
N PHE A 442 -14.02 -22.24 18.29
CA PHE A 442 -14.78 -23.47 18.13
C PHE A 442 -13.92 -24.70 18.44
N PHE A 443 -12.77 -24.88 17.78
CA PHE A 443 -11.88 -26.02 17.99
C PHE A 443 -11.26 -26.03 19.40
N ALA A 444 -10.85 -24.88 19.93
CA ALA A 444 -10.33 -24.77 21.29
C ALA A 444 -11.36 -25.20 22.34
N SER A 445 -12.65 -25.00 22.08
CA SER A 445 -13.72 -25.50 22.97
C SER A 445 -13.75 -27.04 23.06
N PHE A 446 -13.14 -27.76 22.11
CA PHE A 446 -13.03 -29.22 22.12
C PHE A 446 -11.75 -29.75 22.77
N LEU A 447 -10.72 -28.93 22.97
CA LEU A 447 -9.44 -29.35 23.58
C LEU A 447 -9.54 -29.64 25.08
N SER A 448 -10.56 -29.11 25.75
CA SER A 448 -10.80 -29.35 27.16
C SER A 448 -11.43 -30.72 27.45
N ALA A 449 -11.31 -31.16 28.70
CA ALA A 449 -11.89 -32.41 29.17
C ALA A 449 -13.39 -32.52 28.83
N LYS A 450 -13.85 -33.73 28.44
CA LYS A 450 -15.26 -34.00 28.10
C LYS A 450 -16.23 -33.51 29.19
N THR A 451 -15.83 -33.65 30.44
CA THR A 451 -16.58 -33.26 31.64
C THR A 451 -16.83 -31.75 31.69
N THR A 452 -15.78 -30.95 31.59
CA THR A 452 -15.85 -29.48 31.59
C THR A 452 -16.64 -28.95 30.39
N ARG A 453 -16.52 -29.61 29.22
CA ARG A 453 -17.30 -29.27 28.02
C ARG A 453 -18.80 -29.49 28.21
N LEU A 454 -19.21 -30.60 28.83
CA LEU A 454 -20.62 -30.89 29.09
C LEU A 454 -21.22 -29.94 30.14
N ALA A 455 -20.46 -29.63 31.19
CA ALA A 455 -20.87 -28.64 32.18
C ALA A 455 -21.03 -27.24 31.55
N ALA A 456 -20.07 -26.80 30.72
CA ALA A 456 -20.16 -25.54 29.99
C ALA A 456 -21.36 -25.50 29.05
N LEU A 457 -21.65 -26.60 28.32
CA LEU A 457 -22.82 -26.70 27.46
C LEU A 457 -24.13 -26.59 28.26
N SER A 458 -24.18 -27.15 29.45
CA SER A 458 -25.36 -27.07 30.33
C SER A 458 -25.59 -25.63 30.80
N LEU A 459 -24.52 -24.96 31.25
CA LEU A 459 -24.56 -23.55 31.67
C LEU A 459 -24.86 -22.60 30.51
N GLU A 460 -24.37 -22.89 29.31
CA GLU A 460 -24.66 -22.13 28.10
C GLU A 460 -26.16 -22.17 27.77
N LYS A 461 -26.82 -23.32 27.91
CA LYS A 461 -28.27 -23.43 27.68
C LYS A 461 -29.11 -22.69 28.71
N ALA A 462 -28.59 -22.53 29.92
CA ALA A 462 -29.23 -21.72 30.95
C ALA A 462 -29.09 -20.21 30.68
N LEU A 463 -28.26 -19.81 29.70
CA LEU A 463 -28.17 -18.41 29.29
C LEU A 463 -29.35 -18.01 28.41
N PRO A 464 -29.99 -16.88 28.70
CA PRO A 464 -31.06 -16.39 27.85
C PRO A 464 -30.48 -15.92 26.50
N PRO A 465 -31.15 -16.24 25.37
CA PRO A 465 -30.63 -16.00 24.02
C PRO A 465 -30.40 -14.52 23.71
N TYR A 466 -31.13 -13.62 24.37
CA TYR A 466 -30.95 -12.17 24.20
C TYR A 466 -29.53 -11.70 24.58
N ARG A 467 -28.81 -12.41 25.47
CA ARG A 467 -27.44 -12.03 25.84
C ARG A 467 -26.45 -12.25 24.70
N TRP A 468 -26.64 -13.33 23.95
CA TRP A 468 -25.84 -13.57 22.76
C TRP A 468 -26.14 -12.52 21.69
N LEU A 469 -27.43 -12.25 21.43
CA LEU A 469 -27.84 -11.18 20.51
C LEU A 469 -27.32 -9.81 20.93
N LEU A 470 -27.39 -9.47 22.21
CA LEU A 470 -26.86 -8.21 22.75
C LEU A 470 -25.34 -8.13 22.57
N THR A 471 -24.63 -9.24 22.80
CA THR A 471 -23.17 -9.29 22.61
C THR A 471 -22.81 -9.08 21.15
N LEU A 472 -23.48 -9.78 20.24
CA LEU A 472 -23.30 -9.62 18.79
C LEU A 472 -23.64 -8.19 18.33
N ALA A 473 -24.81 -7.69 18.72
CA ALA A 473 -25.29 -6.36 18.35
C ALA A 473 -24.38 -5.26 18.88
N ALA A 474 -23.99 -5.31 20.16
CA ALA A 474 -23.09 -4.32 20.74
C ALA A 474 -21.69 -4.37 20.11
N SER A 475 -21.17 -5.57 19.83
CA SER A 475 -19.85 -5.75 19.21
C SER A 475 -19.80 -5.33 17.75
N PHE A 476 -20.94 -5.33 17.05
CA PHE A 476 -21.05 -4.83 15.68
C PHE A 476 -21.36 -3.33 15.64
N LEU A 477 -22.43 -2.91 16.33
CA LEU A 477 -22.97 -1.56 16.24
C LEU A 477 -22.06 -0.54 16.93
N LEU A 478 -21.51 -0.82 18.12
CA LEU A 478 -20.71 0.19 18.83
C LEU A 478 -19.44 0.59 18.05
N PRO A 479 -18.62 -0.33 17.52
CA PRO A 479 -17.44 0.06 16.74
C PRO A 479 -17.80 0.81 15.45
N ILE A 480 -18.85 0.37 14.75
CA ILE A 480 -19.26 0.98 13.48
C ILE A 480 -19.88 2.36 13.72
N VAL A 481 -20.76 2.51 14.71
CA VAL A 481 -21.34 3.81 15.07
C VAL A 481 -20.24 4.75 15.55
N GLY A 482 -19.32 4.28 16.39
CA GLY A 482 -18.16 5.08 16.81
C GLY A 482 -17.30 5.53 15.62
N TYR A 483 -17.00 4.62 14.70
CA TYR A 483 -16.30 4.94 13.46
C TYR A 483 -17.05 5.98 12.62
N LEU A 484 -18.35 5.83 12.43
CA LEU A 484 -19.15 6.77 11.64
C LEU A 484 -19.27 8.13 12.33
N ILE A 485 -19.43 8.17 13.65
CA ILE A 485 -19.42 9.43 14.40
C ILE A 485 -18.09 10.16 14.17
N VAL A 486 -16.96 9.49 14.41
CA VAL A 486 -15.64 10.11 14.25
C VAL A 486 -15.39 10.51 12.80
N THR A 487 -15.67 9.62 11.84
CA THR A 487 -15.32 9.88 10.44
C THR A 487 -16.28 10.83 9.73
N ARG A 488 -17.57 10.81 10.05
CA ARG A 488 -18.61 11.55 9.31
C ARG A 488 -19.15 12.77 10.03
N LEU A 489 -19.22 12.73 11.37
CA LEU A 489 -19.83 13.81 12.15
C LEU A 489 -18.80 14.74 12.77
N THR A 490 -17.51 14.43 12.66
CA THR A 490 -16.44 15.24 13.25
C THR A 490 -15.31 15.50 12.24
N PRO A 491 -14.57 16.62 12.37
CA PRO A 491 -13.44 16.94 11.49
C PRO A 491 -12.23 15.99 11.67
N LEU A 492 -12.27 15.17 12.73
CA LEU A 492 -11.28 14.14 13.04
C LEU A 492 -11.24 13.05 11.98
N GLY A 493 -12.32 12.86 11.21
CA GLY A 493 -12.39 11.86 10.16
C GLY A 493 -11.41 12.03 9.02
N GLY A 494 -10.99 13.27 8.72
CA GLY A 494 -10.05 13.53 7.62
C GLY A 494 -10.53 13.07 6.24
N LEU A 495 -11.84 12.89 6.03
CA LEU A 495 -12.42 12.50 4.74
C LEU A 495 -12.29 13.59 3.68
N ASP A 496 -12.10 14.83 4.10
CA ASP A 496 -11.86 15.98 3.25
C ASP A 496 -10.44 16.00 2.70
N ARG A 497 -9.49 15.25 3.26
CA ARG A 497 -8.07 15.27 2.88
C ARG A 497 -7.64 14.07 2.04
N SER A 498 -6.63 14.30 1.21
CA SER A 498 -5.93 13.27 0.44
C SER A 498 -5.38 12.20 1.37
N VAL A 499 -5.39 10.96 0.90
CA VAL A 499 -4.65 9.87 1.55
C VAL A 499 -3.16 10.16 1.52
N THR A 500 -2.59 10.70 0.45
CA THR A 500 -1.14 10.93 0.35
C THR A 500 -0.64 11.95 1.36
N TYR A 501 -1.43 12.99 1.65
CA TYR A 501 -1.05 14.08 2.56
C TYR A 501 -0.60 13.60 3.96
N HIS A 502 -1.20 12.51 4.45
CA HIS A 502 -0.80 11.87 5.73
C HIS A 502 -0.47 10.37 5.54
N ALA A 503 -0.08 9.96 4.33
CA ALA A 503 0.16 8.55 3.98
C ALA A 503 -0.98 7.58 4.39
N GLY A 504 -2.22 8.06 4.42
CA GLY A 504 -3.42 7.31 4.80
C GLY A 504 -3.51 6.98 6.29
N GLN A 505 -2.60 7.51 7.12
CA GLN A 505 -2.48 7.13 8.53
C GLN A 505 -3.77 7.32 9.33
N PRO A 506 -4.47 8.49 9.31
CA PRO A 506 -5.66 8.68 10.14
C PRO A 506 -6.75 7.64 9.85
N HIS A 507 -7.05 7.45 8.57
CA HIS A 507 -8.04 6.47 8.09
C HIS A 507 -7.64 5.04 8.44
N ALA A 508 -6.37 4.68 8.22
CA ALA A 508 -5.85 3.36 8.57
C ALA A 508 -6.00 3.09 10.08
N TYR A 509 -5.64 4.05 10.94
CA TYR A 509 -5.82 3.93 12.39
C TYR A 509 -7.28 3.85 12.80
N HIS A 510 -8.19 4.64 12.19
CA HIS A 510 -9.62 4.55 12.48
C HIS A 510 -10.16 3.16 12.17
N ILE A 511 -9.90 2.65 10.96
CA ILE A 511 -10.40 1.34 10.55
C ILE A 511 -9.77 0.23 11.40
N ALA A 512 -8.45 0.28 11.65
CA ALA A 512 -7.76 -0.70 12.49
C ALA A 512 -8.32 -0.71 13.91
N SER A 513 -8.61 0.45 14.49
CA SER A 513 -9.21 0.58 15.83
C SER A 513 -10.63 0.04 15.86
N THR A 514 -11.43 0.30 14.82
CA THR A 514 -12.78 -0.26 14.69
C THR A 514 -12.77 -1.78 14.63
N ILE A 515 -11.83 -2.37 13.88
CA ILE A 515 -11.68 -3.84 13.80
C ILE A 515 -11.21 -4.41 15.13
N ALA A 516 -10.21 -3.78 15.75
CA ALA A 516 -9.74 -4.18 17.06
C ALA A 516 -10.89 -4.13 18.07
N LEU A 517 -11.71 -3.07 18.11
CA LEU A 517 -12.91 -3.01 18.96
C LEU A 517 -13.93 -4.11 18.63
N ALA A 518 -14.18 -4.38 17.34
CA ALA A 518 -15.06 -5.47 16.92
C ALA A 518 -14.56 -6.86 17.36
N PHE A 519 -13.25 -7.00 17.61
CA PHE A 519 -12.64 -8.21 18.15
C PHE A 519 -12.64 -8.25 19.69
N LEU A 520 -12.33 -7.11 20.32
CA LEU A 520 -12.19 -6.97 21.78
C LEU A 520 -13.54 -7.00 22.49
N LEU A 521 -14.55 -6.30 21.97
CA LEU A 521 -15.88 -6.19 22.59
C LEU A 521 -16.58 -7.53 22.78
N PRO A 522 -16.59 -8.47 21.81
CA PRO A 522 -17.14 -9.81 22.03
C PRO A 522 -16.50 -10.49 23.23
N VAL A 523 -15.18 -10.41 23.34
CA VAL A 523 -14.41 -11.01 24.42
C VAL A 523 -14.72 -10.33 25.75
N ALA A 524 -14.75 -8.99 25.79
CA ALA A 524 -15.08 -8.21 26.97
C ALA A 524 -16.49 -8.51 27.49
N LEU A 525 -17.49 -8.45 26.62
CA LEU A 525 -18.91 -8.67 26.93
C LEU A 525 -19.17 -10.12 27.35
N THR A 526 -18.69 -11.10 26.58
CA THR A 526 -18.85 -12.52 26.90
C THR A 526 -18.23 -12.84 28.26
N SER A 527 -17.05 -12.30 28.52
CA SER A 527 -16.35 -12.48 29.78
C SER A 527 -17.09 -11.82 30.93
N PHE A 528 -17.57 -10.60 30.75
CA PHE A 528 -18.34 -9.88 31.75
C PHE A 528 -19.62 -10.65 32.12
N PHE A 529 -20.38 -11.12 31.13
CA PHE A 529 -21.60 -11.90 31.37
C PHE A 529 -21.30 -13.25 32.03
N THR A 530 -20.24 -13.93 31.59
CA THR A 530 -19.80 -15.22 32.14
C THR A 530 -19.36 -15.06 33.59
N HIS A 531 -18.52 -14.07 33.91
CA HIS A 531 -18.10 -13.78 35.27
C HIS A 531 -19.28 -13.40 36.17
N ARG A 532 -20.18 -12.53 35.70
CA ARG A 532 -21.36 -12.14 36.49
C ARG A 532 -22.30 -13.32 36.78
N GLN A 533 -22.36 -14.29 35.87
CA GLN A 533 -23.13 -15.52 36.09
C GLN A 533 -22.43 -16.45 37.07
N LEU A 534 -21.14 -16.71 36.88
CA LEU A 534 -20.37 -17.59 37.76
C LEU A 534 -20.22 -17.01 39.17
N SER A 535 -20.08 -15.69 39.31
CA SER A 535 -20.03 -15.04 40.63
C SER A 535 -21.33 -15.16 41.39
N ARG A 536 -22.50 -15.10 40.71
CA ARG A 536 -23.81 -15.39 41.34
C ARG A 536 -23.91 -16.82 41.87
N LEU A 537 -23.13 -17.74 41.31
CA LEU A 537 -23.04 -19.14 41.72
C LEU A 537 -21.89 -19.40 42.71
N GLY A 538 -21.16 -18.37 43.15
CA GLY A 538 -19.99 -18.52 44.03
C GLY A 538 -18.74 -19.10 43.32
N LEU A 539 -18.79 -19.31 42.01
CA LEU A 539 -17.76 -20.01 41.22
C LEU A 539 -16.65 -19.11 40.68
N SER A 540 -16.75 -17.79 40.83
CA SER A 540 -15.68 -16.88 40.37
C SER A 540 -15.57 -15.61 41.21
N ARG A 541 -14.34 -15.10 41.34
CA ARG A 541 -14.06 -13.82 41.99
C ARG A 541 -14.46 -12.64 41.08
N PRO A 542 -14.92 -11.51 41.66
CA PRO A 542 -15.26 -10.31 40.91
C PRO A 542 -13.99 -9.62 40.39
N ALA A 543 -13.55 -9.97 39.18
CA ALA A 543 -12.41 -9.32 38.50
C ALA A 543 -12.70 -9.05 37.01
N GLY A 544 -13.95 -8.71 36.69
CA GLY A 544 -14.41 -8.52 35.32
C GLY A 544 -14.10 -7.15 34.70
N TRP A 545 -13.56 -6.18 35.46
CA TRP A 545 -13.40 -4.82 34.95
C TRP A 545 -12.14 -4.62 34.10
N THR A 546 -11.07 -5.39 34.36
CA THR A 546 -9.78 -5.25 33.67
C THR A 546 -9.87 -5.52 32.16
N ILE A 547 -10.88 -6.26 31.71
CA ILE A 547 -11.10 -6.56 30.29
C ILE A 547 -11.59 -5.36 29.48
N TRP A 548 -12.07 -4.31 30.15
CA TRP A 548 -12.50 -3.06 29.51
C TRP A 548 -11.34 -2.11 29.22
N VAL A 549 -10.19 -2.27 29.88
CA VAL A 549 -9.01 -1.42 29.68
C VAL A 549 -8.51 -1.46 28.22
N PRO A 550 -8.33 -2.64 27.57
CA PRO A 550 -8.02 -2.70 26.14
C PRO A 550 -9.05 -2.01 25.25
N CYS A 551 -10.35 -2.17 25.56
CA CYS A 551 -11.42 -1.55 24.76
C CYS A 551 -11.34 -0.03 24.85
N LEU A 552 -11.09 0.51 26.06
CA LEU A 552 -10.91 1.94 26.26
C LEU A 552 -9.67 2.46 25.52
N LEU A 553 -8.54 1.75 25.61
CA LEU A 553 -7.30 2.16 24.93
C LEU A 553 -7.47 2.18 23.40
N VAL A 554 -8.10 1.16 22.81
CA VAL A 554 -8.36 1.15 21.36
C VAL A 554 -9.40 2.21 20.97
N LEU A 555 -10.39 2.50 21.81
CA LEU A 555 -11.29 3.63 21.58
C LEU A 555 -10.55 4.97 21.60
N LEU A 556 -9.58 5.15 22.50
CA LEU A 556 -8.73 6.33 22.52
C LEU A 556 -7.83 6.41 21.28
N THR A 557 -7.36 5.29 20.74
CA THR A 557 -6.68 5.26 19.43
C THR A 557 -7.59 5.76 18.31
N LEU A 558 -8.85 5.31 18.25
CA LEU A 558 -9.83 5.77 17.27
C LEU A 558 -10.02 7.29 17.32
N LEU A 559 -10.09 7.87 18.53
CA LEU A 559 -10.27 9.31 18.72
C LEU A 559 -8.99 10.10 18.41
N SER A 560 -7.84 9.67 18.94
CA SER A 560 -6.54 10.35 18.78
C SER A 560 -6.00 10.29 17.35
N ALA A 561 -6.36 9.26 16.57
CA ALA A 561 -5.98 9.17 15.16
C ALA A 561 -6.46 10.36 14.32
N GLY A 562 -7.57 10.99 14.69
CA GLY A 562 -8.02 12.21 14.01
C GLY A 562 -7.14 13.43 14.27
N LEU A 563 -6.36 13.42 15.36
CA LEU A 563 -5.43 14.49 15.69
C LEU A 563 -4.19 14.49 14.79
N ILE A 564 -3.90 13.40 14.08
CA ILE A 564 -2.82 13.30 13.07
C ILE A 564 -2.98 14.42 12.03
N ARG A 565 -4.22 14.82 11.77
CA ARG A 565 -4.56 15.96 10.90
C ARG A 565 -3.85 17.26 11.29
N TYR A 566 -3.70 17.50 12.60
CA TYR A 566 -3.23 18.75 13.19
C TYR A 566 -1.81 18.65 13.73
N GLN A 567 -1.44 17.51 14.31
CA GLN A 567 -0.12 17.24 14.87
C GLN A 567 0.33 15.82 14.49
N PRO A 568 0.82 15.60 13.26
CA PRO A 568 1.03 14.27 12.71
C PRO A 568 2.00 13.42 13.54
N GLN A 569 3.15 13.96 13.93
CA GLN A 569 4.15 13.21 14.72
C GLN A 569 3.60 12.80 16.09
N PHE A 570 3.18 13.79 16.91
CA PHE A 570 2.65 13.53 18.25
C PHE A 570 1.42 12.61 18.24
N ALA A 571 0.45 12.87 17.36
CA ALA A 571 -0.77 12.07 17.32
C ALA A 571 -0.52 10.65 16.79
N THR A 572 0.42 10.45 15.87
CA THR A 572 0.82 9.10 15.41
C THR A 572 1.49 8.33 16.54
N GLU A 573 2.37 8.96 17.32
CA GLU A 573 3.00 8.34 18.50
C GLU A 573 1.96 7.98 19.57
N VAL A 574 1.05 8.91 19.90
CA VAL A 574 0.00 8.69 20.91
C VAL A 574 -0.99 7.61 20.46
N SER A 575 -1.47 7.68 19.22
CA SER A 575 -2.40 6.68 18.65
C SER A 575 -1.74 5.30 18.60
N GLY A 576 -0.49 5.25 18.15
CA GLY A 576 0.34 4.05 18.11
C GLY A 576 0.55 3.46 19.50
N ALA A 577 0.87 4.28 20.50
CA ALA A 577 1.04 3.86 21.88
C ALA A 577 -0.25 3.28 22.45
N PHE A 578 -1.38 3.99 22.36
CA PHE A 578 -2.67 3.49 22.84
C PHE A 578 -3.07 2.18 22.14
N GLY A 579 -2.85 2.08 20.83
CA GLY A 579 -3.16 0.88 20.06
C GLY A 579 -2.28 -0.30 20.47
N ALA A 580 -0.96 -0.08 20.58
CA ALA A 580 0.00 -1.10 20.99
C ALA A 580 -0.24 -1.57 22.44
N PHE A 581 -0.45 -0.66 23.38
CA PHE A 581 -0.77 -1.01 24.77
C PHE A 581 -2.12 -1.72 24.88
N GLY A 582 -3.14 -1.28 24.13
CA GLY A 582 -4.44 -1.94 24.08
C GLY A 582 -4.33 -3.38 23.58
N LEU A 583 -3.61 -3.59 22.47
CA LEU A 583 -3.37 -4.93 21.91
C LEU A 583 -2.49 -5.80 22.81
N LEU A 584 -1.41 -5.26 23.39
CA LEU A 584 -0.54 -5.99 24.30
C LEU A 584 -1.30 -6.42 25.55
N PHE A 585 -2.07 -5.52 26.16
CA PHE A 585 -2.87 -5.84 27.33
C PHE A 585 -3.92 -6.90 26.99
N PHE A 586 -4.54 -6.81 25.82
CA PHE A 586 -5.46 -7.84 25.35
C PHE A 586 -4.78 -9.18 25.14
N LEU A 587 -3.61 -9.23 24.48
CA LEU A 587 -2.84 -10.45 24.28
C LEU A 587 -2.45 -11.07 25.61
N CYS A 588 -1.95 -10.29 26.56
CA CYS A 588 -1.69 -10.74 27.93
C CYS A 588 -2.95 -11.30 28.57
N HIS A 589 -4.11 -10.66 28.40
CA HIS A 589 -5.37 -11.15 28.95
C HIS A 589 -5.84 -12.46 28.30
N VAL A 590 -5.71 -12.59 26.98
CA VAL A 590 -6.03 -13.82 26.25
C VAL A 590 -5.07 -14.94 26.65
N LEU A 591 -3.75 -14.68 26.69
CA LEU A 591 -2.75 -15.65 27.11
C LEU A 591 -2.97 -16.11 28.54
N MET A 592 -3.25 -15.20 29.48
CA MET A 592 -3.63 -15.56 30.85
C MET A 592 -4.92 -16.37 30.91
N ARG A 593 -5.86 -16.19 29.98
CA ARG A 593 -7.08 -17.01 29.93
C ARG A 593 -6.87 -18.36 29.27
N VAL A 594 -6.04 -18.44 28.24
CA VAL A 594 -5.77 -19.68 27.50
C VAL A 594 -4.81 -20.57 28.29
N PHE A 595 -3.71 -19.99 28.78
CA PHE A 595 -2.61 -20.70 29.44
C PHE A 595 -2.58 -20.54 30.96
N GLY A 596 -3.46 -19.72 31.54
CA GLY A 596 -3.53 -19.56 33.00
C GLY A 596 -4.00 -20.83 33.73
N PRO A 597 -3.85 -20.85 35.07
CA PRO A 597 -4.10 -22.03 35.89
C PRO A 597 -5.52 -22.59 35.72
N GLN A 598 -5.64 -23.93 35.74
CA GLN A 598 -6.85 -24.73 35.46
C GLN A 598 -8.10 -24.36 36.29
N ARG A 599 -7.94 -23.59 37.38
CA ARG A 599 -9.04 -23.20 38.29
C ARG A 599 -10.20 -22.45 37.61
N ASN A 600 -10.01 -21.95 36.39
CA ASN A 600 -11.05 -21.26 35.61
C ASN A 600 -11.44 -21.99 34.31
N GLU A 601 -11.16 -23.29 34.16
CA GLU A 601 -11.38 -24.02 32.90
C GLU A 601 -12.85 -23.98 32.44
N LEU A 602 -13.81 -24.07 33.38
CA LEU A 602 -15.24 -23.98 33.07
C LEU A 602 -15.62 -22.62 32.48
N ALA A 603 -15.14 -21.52 33.08
CA ALA A 603 -15.38 -20.15 32.62
C ALA A 603 -14.76 -19.92 31.23
N ARG A 604 -13.57 -20.48 31.01
CA ARG A 604 -12.87 -20.42 29.73
C ARG A 604 -13.68 -21.10 28.63
N ILE A 605 -14.09 -22.36 28.82
CA ILE A 605 -14.87 -23.09 27.79
C ILE A 605 -16.22 -22.42 27.56
N LEU A 606 -16.91 -22.00 28.61
CA LEU A 606 -18.19 -21.31 28.48
C LEU A 606 -18.06 -20.01 27.66
N SER A 607 -16.96 -19.28 27.85
CA SER A 607 -16.65 -18.09 27.04
C SER A 607 -16.36 -18.45 25.58
N LEU A 608 -15.53 -19.47 25.32
CA LEU A 608 -15.20 -19.91 23.96
C LEU A 608 -16.44 -20.34 23.16
N ARG A 609 -17.38 -21.03 23.82
CA ARG A 609 -18.64 -21.49 23.19
C ARG A 609 -19.57 -20.33 22.82
N GLN A 610 -19.56 -19.24 23.58
CA GLN A 610 -20.30 -18.01 23.24
C GLN A 610 -19.57 -17.17 22.19
N LEU A 611 -18.24 -17.15 22.20
CA LEU A 611 -17.43 -16.38 21.25
C LEU A 611 -17.49 -16.93 19.83
N ALA A 612 -17.44 -18.24 19.64
CA ALA A 612 -17.47 -18.85 18.30
C ALA A 612 -18.67 -18.39 17.43
N PRO A 613 -19.93 -18.51 17.88
CA PRO A 613 -21.08 -18.02 17.11
C PRO A 613 -21.12 -16.49 17.02
N THR A 614 -20.55 -15.77 17.99
CA THR A 614 -20.47 -14.30 17.95
C THR A 614 -19.49 -13.84 16.86
N PHE A 615 -18.29 -14.41 16.79
CA PHE A 615 -17.31 -14.09 15.75
C PHE A 615 -17.79 -14.51 14.36
N ALA A 616 -18.44 -15.67 14.24
CA ALA A 616 -19.04 -16.08 12.98
C ALA A 616 -20.18 -15.12 12.56
N GLY A 617 -21.01 -14.66 13.51
CA GLY A 617 -22.04 -13.65 13.26
C GLY A 617 -21.45 -12.31 12.82
N LEU A 618 -20.39 -11.84 13.49
CA LEU A 618 -19.67 -10.63 13.10
C LEU A 618 -19.06 -10.75 11.71
N SER A 619 -18.47 -11.89 11.36
CA SER A 619 -17.93 -12.14 10.03
C SER A 619 -19.00 -12.02 8.95
N ILE A 620 -20.21 -12.56 9.17
CA ILE A 620 -21.35 -12.42 8.25
C ILE A 620 -21.77 -10.94 8.12
N LEU A 621 -21.86 -10.22 9.23
CA LEU A 621 -22.26 -8.81 9.23
C LEU A 621 -21.22 -7.91 8.53
N PHE A 622 -19.92 -8.17 8.75
CA PHE A 622 -18.82 -7.49 8.07
C PHE A 622 -18.79 -7.82 6.57
N SER A 623 -19.06 -9.08 6.20
CA SER A 623 -19.23 -9.48 4.79
C SER A 623 -20.39 -8.73 4.12
N SER A 624 -21.48 -8.48 4.85
CA SER A 624 -22.62 -7.72 4.36
C SER A 624 -22.28 -6.23 4.17
N LEU A 625 -21.53 -5.65 5.13
CA LEU A 625 -21.04 -4.28 5.03
C LEU A 625 -20.09 -4.09 3.83
N HIS A 626 -19.33 -5.12 3.47
CA HIS A 626 -18.46 -5.09 2.28
C HIS A 626 -19.25 -4.84 0.99
N ILE A 627 -20.46 -5.40 0.86
CA ILE A 627 -21.34 -5.15 -0.28
C ILE A 627 -21.75 -3.68 -0.31
N ALA A 628 -22.16 -3.11 0.83
CA ALA A 628 -22.54 -1.70 0.92
C ALA A 628 -21.37 -0.76 0.57
N ILE A 629 -20.16 -1.03 1.05
CA ILE A 629 -18.96 -0.26 0.70
C ILE A 629 -18.66 -0.39 -0.79
N THR A 630 -18.80 -1.59 -1.37
CA THR A 630 -18.57 -1.80 -2.81
C THR A 630 -19.57 -1.02 -3.66
N LEU A 631 -20.85 -1.00 -3.29
CA LEU A 631 -21.86 -0.21 -3.98
C LEU A 631 -21.55 1.29 -3.91
N ARG A 632 -21.06 1.75 -2.76
CA ARG A 632 -20.65 3.14 -2.57
C ARG A 632 -19.38 3.49 -3.35
N GLU A 633 -18.39 2.60 -3.37
CA GLU A 633 -17.19 2.75 -4.20
C GLU A 633 -17.61 2.89 -5.67
N ASN A 634 -18.48 2.02 -6.16
CA ASN A 634 -19.00 2.07 -7.52
C ASN A 634 -19.78 3.36 -7.83
N HIS A 635 -20.46 3.95 -6.85
CA HIS A 635 -21.11 5.26 -7.00
C HIS A 635 -20.08 6.36 -7.25
N TRP A 636 -19.01 6.43 -6.45
CA TRP A 636 -17.95 7.42 -6.65
C TRP A 636 -17.14 7.16 -7.92
N VAL A 637 -16.92 5.90 -8.29
CA VAL A 637 -16.32 5.52 -9.58
C VAL A 637 -17.17 5.98 -10.77
N ARG A 638 -18.49 6.12 -10.61
CA ARG A 638 -19.38 6.69 -11.65
C ARG A 638 -19.35 8.21 -11.73
N GLN A 639 -18.95 8.86 -10.65
CA GLN A 639 -18.80 10.32 -10.57
C GLN A 639 -17.38 10.77 -10.88
N GLU A 640 -16.43 9.84 -10.99
CA GLU A 640 -15.06 10.13 -11.30
C GLU A 640 -14.92 10.42 -12.79
N GLU A 641 -14.94 11.71 -13.14
CA GLU A 641 -14.76 12.17 -14.52
C GLU A 641 -13.32 11.96 -15.03
N PHE A 642 -12.35 11.80 -14.13
CA PHE A 642 -10.93 11.59 -14.45
C PHE A 642 -10.63 10.29 -15.20
N PHE A 643 -11.46 9.26 -15.05
CA PHE A 643 -11.24 7.95 -15.66
C PHE A 643 -12.55 7.43 -16.28
N PRO A 644 -12.74 7.52 -17.60
CA PRO A 644 -13.96 7.07 -18.24
C PRO A 644 -14.25 5.58 -17.92
N GLN A 645 -15.53 5.28 -17.69
CA GLN A 645 -15.96 3.93 -17.31
C GLN A 645 -15.73 2.91 -18.43
N LYS A 646 -15.44 1.67 -18.03
CA LYS A 646 -15.13 0.50 -18.88
C LYS A 646 -16.16 0.35 -20.01
N GLY A 647 -15.80 0.88 -21.18
CA GLY A 647 -16.59 1.03 -22.40
C GLY A 647 -15.76 1.82 -23.42
N ASP A 648 -15.06 2.83 -22.92
CA ASP A 648 -13.94 3.48 -23.60
C ASP A 648 -12.62 3.03 -22.93
N ARG A 649 -11.69 2.52 -23.73
CA ARG A 649 -10.41 1.99 -23.21
C ARG A 649 -9.54 3.15 -22.78
N PHE A 650 -9.28 3.26 -21.48
CA PHE A 650 -8.33 4.25 -20.97
C PHE A 650 -7.52 3.73 -19.80
N HIS A 651 -6.25 4.09 -19.83
CA HIS A 651 -5.19 3.61 -18.98
C HIS A 651 -4.48 4.83 -18.37
N PRO A 652 -4.73 5.24 -17.11
CA PRO A 652 -3.97 6.32 -16.49
C PRO A 652 -2.62 5.88 -15.91
N SER A 653 -1.54 6.59 -16.20
CA SER A 653 -0.22 6.38 -15.58
C SER A 653 0.59 7.68 -15.33
N PRO A 654 1.56 7.65 -14.38
CA PRO A 654 2.16 8.75 -13.61
C PRO A 654 3.14 9.83 -14.23
N MET A 655 3.27 11.10 -13.80
CA MET A 655 4.52 11.80 -13.30
C MET A 655 4.94 13.19 -13.82
N ASP A 656 4.65 14.21 -12.99
CA ASP A 656 5.54 15.10 -12.23
C ASP A 656 6.74 15.83 -12.88
N ALA A 657 6.70 17.16 -12.74
CA ALA A 657 7.61 18.08 -13.38
C ALA A 657 8.11 19.21 -12.43
N THR A 658 7.34 19.72 -11.47
CA THR A 658 7.72 20.94 -10.73
C THR A 658 8.74 20.72 -9.63
N PHE A 659 8.87 19.48 -9.12
CA PHE A 659 10.06 19.09 -8.37
C PHE A 659 11.30 19.48 -9.19
N SER A 660 11.36 19.13 -10.48
CA SER A 660 12.50 19.44 -11.34
C SER A 660 12.84 20.92 -11.54
N ARG A 661 11.93 21.89 -11.36
CA ARG A 661 12.26 23.30 -11.58
C ARG A 661 12.85 23.96 -10.33
N LEU A 662 12.24 23.76 -9.17
CA LEU A 662 12.85 24.19 -7.90
C LEU A 662 14.09 23.35 -7.57
N TYR A 663 14.11 22.10 -8.02
CA TYR A 663 15.27 21.23 -7.98
C TYR A 663 16.32 21.69 -8.98
N SER A 664 16.00 22.03 -10.25
CA SER A 664 16.98 22.52 -11.24
C SER A 664 17.51 23.89 -10.84
N GLU A 665 16.68 24.88 -10.49
CA GLU A 665 17.15 26.22 -10.05
C GLU A 665 18.12 26.10 -8.85
N ARG A 666 17.92 25.11 -7.98
CA ARG A 666 18.80 24.85 -6.84
C ARG A 666 19.94 23.89 -7.14
N LEU A 667 19.79 22.98 -8.10
CA LEU A 667 20.88 22.19 -8.67
C LEU A 667 21.83 23.14 -9.37
N ASP A 668 21.33 24.07 -10.17
CA ASP A 668 22.02 25.17 -10.81
C ASP A 668 22.64 26.10 -9.75
N THR A 669 22.01 26.31 -8.59
CA THR A 669 22.64 27.02 -7.46
C THR A 669 23.75 26.19 -6.77
N ILE A 670 23.61 24.86 -6.69
CA ILE A 670 24.66 23.97 -6.16
C ILE A 670 25.81 23.85 -7.16
N ILE A 671 25.52 23.81 -8.45
CA ILE A 671 26.47 23.81 -9.56
C ILE A 671 27.19 25.17 -9.57
N ALA A 672 26.47 26.29 -9.66
CA ALA A 672 27.03 27.64 -9.69
C ALA A 672 27.65 28.11 -8.36
N GLY A 673 27.23 27.55 -7.22
CA GLY A 673 27.79 27.82 -5.90
C GLY A 673 28.88 26.84 -5.49
N SER A 674 29.12 25.80 -6.28
CA SER A 674 30.25 24.90 -6.08
C SER A 674 31.48 25.48 -6.81
N PRO A 675 32.65 25.54 -6.16
CA PRO A 675 33.90 25.90 -6.83
C PRO A 675 34.27 24.96 -7.99
N LEU A 676 33.50 23.87 -8.19
CA LEU A 676 33.60 22.95 -9.32
C LEU A 676 33.29 23.56 -10.70
N PHE A 677 32.46 24.60 -10.79
CA PHE A 677 31.90 25.09 -12.06
C PHE A 677 32.06 26.60 -12.28
N THR A 678 32.85 27.28 -11.45
CA THR A 678 33.07 28.75 -11.48
C THR A 678 34.49 29.16 -11.90
N GLU A 679 35.35 28.21 -12.26
CA GLU A 679 36.64 28.43 -12.96
C GLU A 679 36.53 27.85 -14.38
#